data_AF-A0A8T1Q8U7-F1
#
_entry.id   AF-A0A8T1Q8U7-F1
#
_cell.length_a   1.000
_cell.length_b   1.000
_cell.length_c   1.000
_cell.angle_alpha   90.00
_cell.angle_beta   90.00
_cell.angle_gamma   90.00
#
_symmetry.space_group_name_H-M   'P 1'
#
loop_
_entity.id
_entity.type
_entity.pdbx_description
1 polymer ?
#
loop_
_entity_poly.entity_id
_entity_poly.type
_entity_poly.pdbx_seq_one_letter_code
_entity_poly.pdbx_strand_id
1 'polypeptide(L)'
;MQSAKRLSFARTITTFKPKCTVIMASSPPCLVLDSYCESNAQEGVYSKNREIDDLIKSGQLNSALNLFDEMLVRDVVTYNLLISGYGQYGLPKQALYFYDEMVSQGIRESPSTCSSVLAVCRDGQFYKEGSQVHCRVLTLGFSFNLFVSSSLVDLYMHMGLDNIALKLFNELPERNLAMWNLVLRGYCDLDRSDELLGLYSKMELDGVEPNGLTFCYLFRGCSNEKLLDGGKQLHCQVVKVGWVRSNIFVANALVDFYSACGSLIDAKKSFETIPVEDVISWNSIVAVHADNGLLAEALKLFSIMQLLGKRPSIRSFARFLNLSSGMTNIQLGKQIHSYVLKLGYDHGSIHIQSALIDMYGKCWDIESSVTIYNCGPERTLECCNSLMTSLLHCGITEDVVEMFGLMVDKGVGLDEVTFSTTLKALSVSASTSFASCRLLHCCAIKSGFESDNAVACSLIDAYSRCGHIELSRIVFDKIPSPNVICFTSLINGYARNGMGREGLEMLQALVQKGLKPDRVAFLCALTGCSYSGLVKEGRLLFDSMKTLHGIDPDRQHYSCTVDLLGRAGLLDEAEELLQMAPGKGDGVMWSSLLRSCRVHGNEIVGRRVAKTLLEIEPEDPAVCLQVSNFYSEIGEFHTSTQLRKRAMSRKVTRKIGHSLIEITAHGVAGNMVYDDIGMLEVIESLEIEEENGMELSPIPAWTSERGSKVLVNVDSVGAVGDGVSDDTQAFLKAWDIACSTPKSVLLVPQGRLYLVNATRFKGPCSEKLVIQIDGTIIAPDEPKNWDPKLPRIWLDFSKLNGVTFQGDGVIDGSGSKWWASSCKRDKAKPCRGAPTALTIDSSSAIMVKGLTIQNSQQMHFVISRSDSVRISGVRVSAPGDSPNTDGIHITESTNVLLQDCKIGTGDDCISIVNASSNIKMKRIYCGPGHGISIGSLGKDNSTGIVTKVVLDTAFLKETTNGLRIKTWQGGSGYVRGVTYQNVRMEDVSNPIIIDQFYCDSPKACQNQTSAVNISQIVYRNISGTTKSAKAMKFACSDTHPCRHIVLSNINLEKKDGTVETYCNSAQGFGYGIVHPSADCLSSNDKEYVFINQEEDVEDAGTSREHIVHTEL
;
A
#
# COMPACT_ATOMS: atom_id res chain seq x y z
N MET A 1 -28.45 -28.98 22.84
CA MET A 1 -27.18 -28.70 23.55
C MET A 1 -26.04 -28.81 22.54
N GLN A 2 -25.29 -27.71 22.38
CA GLN A 2 -23.90 -27.59 21.91
C GLN A 2 -23.52 -28.27 20.58
N SER A 3 -23.37 -27.52 19.48
CA SER A 3 -22.23 -26.66 19.10
C SER A 3 -20.95 -27.42 18.72
N ALA A 4 -20.47 -27.09 17.51
CA ALA A 4 -19.10 -27.19 17.00
C ALA A 4 -18.59 -28.55 16.48
N LYS A 5 -18.39 -28.62 15.16
CA LYS A 5 -17.08 -28.98 14.58
C LYS A 5 -16.88 -28.27 13.24
N ARG A 6 -15.74 -27.58 13.16
CA ARG A 6 -15.24 -26.74 12.06
C ARG A 6 -14.84 -27.56 10.83
N LEU A 7 -15.02 -26.93 9.67
CA LEU A 7 -14.01 -26.71 8.63
C LEU A 7 -12.62 -27.35 8.87
N SER A 8 -12.36 -28.42 8.13
CA SER A 8 -11.06 -28.69 7.49
C SER A 8 -11.27 -29.80 6.46
N PHE A 9 -11.06 -29.54 5.18
CA PHE A 9 -10.31 -30.42 4.29
C PHE A 9 -10.10 -29.72 2.94
N ALA A 10 -8.88 -29.20 2.77
CA ALA A 10 -8.33 -28.88 1.46
C ALA A 10 -7.63 -30.12 0.92
N ARG A 11 -7.68 -30.28 -0.41
CA ARG A 11 -6.83 -31.12 -1.27
C ARG A 11 -6.92 -32.63 -1.06
N THR A 12 -7.64 -33.31 -1.96
CA THR A 12 -7.11 -34.42 -2.78
C THR A 12 -8.12 -34.67 -3.92
N ILE A 13 -7.94 -34.03 -5.08
CA ILE A 13 -8.57 -34.51 -6.33
C ILE A 13 -7.49 -35.31 -7.04
N THR A 14 -7.59 -36.64 -6.98
CA THR A 14 -6.68 -37.56 -7.68
C THR A 14 -7.48 -38.38 -8.68
N THR A 15 -7.10 -38.24 -9.95
CA THR A 15 -7.11 -39.25 -11.02
C THR A 15 -8.35 -40.14 -11.18
N PHE A 16 -9.20 -39.82 -12.15
CA PHE A 16 -10.08 -40.81 -12.80
C PHE A 16 -9.21 -41.86 -13.53
N LYS A 17 -9.12 -43.08 -12.99
CA LYS A 17 -8.54 -44.24 -13.67
C LYS A 17 -9.65 -45.12 -14.27
N PRO A 18 -9.51 -45.61 -15.52
CA PRO A 18 -10.42 -46.60 -16.07
C PRO A 18 -10.03 -47.99 -15.54
N LYS A 19 -10.99 -48.73 -14.99
CA LYS A 19 -10.88 -50.19 -14.88
C LYS A 19 -11.90 -50.83 -15.80
N CYS A 20 -11.41 -51.23 -16.96
CA CYS A 20 -12.05 -52.19 -17.84
C CYS A 20 -11.73 -53.59 -17.31
N THR A 21 -12.75 -54.37 -16.95
CA THR A 21 -12.63 -55.83 -16.82
C THR A 21 -13.83 -56.45 -17.51
N VAL A 22 -13.53 -57.07 -18.64
CA VAL A 22 -14.39 -57.98 -19.40
C VAL A 22 -14.70 -59.19 -18.50
N ILE A 23 -15.97 -59.50 -18.28
CA ILE A 23 -16.40 -60.84 -17.86
C ILE A 23 -17.48 -61.31 -18.83
N MET A 24 -17.20 -62.46 -19.43
CA MET A 24 -18.02 -63.16 -20.42
C MET A 24 -19.29 -63.74 -19.78
N ALA A 25 -20.27 -63.94 -20.65
CA ALA A 25 -21.59 -64.49 -20.36
C ALA A 25 -21.60 -65.90 -19.73
N SER A 26 -22.58 -66.14 -18.86
CA SER A 26 -23.24 -67.44 -18.68
C SER A 26 -24.69 -67.24 -18.23
N SER A 27 -25.62 -67.86 -18.94
CA SER A 27 -27.08 -67.83 -18.77
C SER A 27 -27.58 -68.86 -17.72
N PRO A 28 -28.90 -69.00 -17.45
CA PRO A 28 -29.58 -68.70 -16.18
C PRO A 28 -29.95 -69.95 -15.34
N PRO A 29 -30.59 -69.79 -14.17
CA PRO A 29 -31.82 -70.56 -13.99
C PRO A 29 -32.97 -69.84 -13.28
N CYS A 30 -34.16 -70.16 -13.78
CA CYS A 30 -35.44 -70.37 -13.11
C CYS A 30 -36.11 -69.23 -12.33
N LEU A 31 -37.07 -68.64 -13.03
CA LEU A 31 -38.38 -68.20 -12.56
C LEU A 31 -38.88 -68.95 -11.31
N VAL A 32 -39.15 -68.20 -10.25
CA VAL A 32 -40.25 -68.48 -9.33
C VAL A 32 -41.23 -67.33 -9.47
N LEU A 33 -42.36 -67.63 -10.10
CA LEU A 33 -43.57 -66.83 -10.07
C LEU A 33 -44.19 -66.98 -8.69
N ASP A 34 -44.24 -65.89 -7.92
CA ASP A 34 -45.27 -65.73 -6.89
C ASP A 34 -45.79 -64.28 -6.86
N SER A 35 -47.11 -64.20 -7.08
CA SER A 35 -48.05 -63.13 -6.76
C SER A 35 -47.82 -61.70 -7.28
N TYR A 36 -48.61 -61.38 -8.31
CA TYR A 36 -49.10 -60.04 -8.63
C TYR A 36 -49.57 -59.28 -7.38
N CYS A 37 -48.85 -58.22 -7.00
CA CYS A 37 -49.35 -56.91 -6.52
C CYS A 37 -48.17 -56.04 -6.03
N GLU A 38 -47.31 -55.56 -6.94
CA GLU A 38 -46.52 -54.34 -6.70
C GLU A 38 -46.97 -53.27 -7.71
N SER A 39 -47.68 -52.27 -7.20
CA SER A 39 -47.97 -51.04 -7.92
C SER A 39 -46.64 -50.34 -8.26
N ASN A 40 -46.24 -50.43 -9.52
CA ASN A 40 -45.49 -49.42 -10.28
C ASN A 40 -44.42 -48.60 -9.53
N ALA A 41 -43.27 -49.22 -9.21
CA ALA A 41 -42.08 -48.48 -8.77
C ALA A 41 -41.60 -47.41 -9.78
N GLN A 42 -41.87 -47.59 -11.09
CA GLN A 42 -41.56 -46.62 -12.15
C GLN A 42 -42.50 -45.41 -12.19
N GLU A 43 -43.75 -45.53 -11.75
CA GLU A 43 -44.73 -44.43 -11.76
C GLU A 43 -44.47 -43.46 -10.58
N GLY A 44 -43.89 -43.97 -9.49
CA GLY A 44 -43.40 -43.16 -8.37
C GLY A 44 -42.18 -42.29 -8.69
N VAL A 45 -41.22 -42.79 -9.48
CA VAL A 45 -40.02 -42.01 -9.87
C VAL A 45 -40.39 -40.85 -10.80
N TYR A 46 -41.26 -41.08 -11.79
CA TYR A 46 -41.71 -40.02 -12.70
C TYR A 46 -42.47 -38.90 -11.96
N SER A 47 -43.39 -39.27 -11.06
CA SER A 47 -44.14 -38.28 -10.27
C SER A 47 -43.22 -37.46 -9.37
N LYS A 48 -42.26 -38.10 -8.69
CA LYS A 48 -41.29 -37.40 -7.85
C LYS A 48 -40.33 -36.53 -8.66
N ASN A 49 -39.92 -36.96 -9.86
CA ASN A 49 -39.10 -36.15 -10.76
C ASN A 49 -39.83 -34.86 -11.19
N ARG A 50 -41.15 -34.92 -11.44
CA ARG A 50 -41.94 -33.71 -11.74
C ARG A 50 -41.99 -32.75 -10.54
N GLU A 51 -42.17 -33.29 -9.33
CA GLU A 51 -42.19 -32.49 -8.11
C GLU A 51 -40.83 -31.83 -7.82
N ILE A 52 -39.72 -32.55 -8.04
CA ILE A 52 -38.36 -32.00 -7.97
C ILE A 52 -38.18 -30.85 -8.99
N ASP A 53 -38.64 -31.03 -10.24
CA ASP A 53 -38.56 -29.99 -11.29
C ASP A 53 -39.37 -28.73 -10.90
N ASP A 54 -40.57 -28.90 -10.35
CA ASP A 54 -41.41 -27.78 -9.88
C ASP A 54 -40.77 -27.05 -8.67
N LEU A 55 -40.13 -27.78 -7.75
CA LEU A 55 -39.39 -27.20 -6.63
C LEU A 55 -38.15 -26.42 -7.08
N ILE A 56 -37.43 -26.91 -8.10
CA ILE A 56 -36.28 -26.20 -8.68
C ILE A 56 -36.74 -24.92 -9.39
N LYS A 57 -37.80 -24.99 -10.19
CA LYS A 57 -38.38 -23.82 -10.88
C LYS A 57 -38.89 -22.74 -9.91
N SER A 58 -39.31 -23.13 -8.71
CA SER A 58 -39.76 -22.21 -7.66
C SER A 58 -38.64 -21.73 -6.72
N GLY A 59 -37.38 -22.12 -6.95
CA GLY A 59 -36.22 -21.67 -6.16
C GLY A 59 -35.99 -22.41 -4.86
N GLN A 60 -36.70 -23.52 -4.63
CA GLN A 60 -36.62 -24.29 -3.39
C GLN A 60 -35.66 -25.48 -3.51
N LEU A 61 -34.38 -25.19 -3.78
CA LEU A 61 -33.34 -26.22 -3.99
C LEU A 61 -33.17 -27.18 -2.80
N ASN A 62 -33.26 -26.70 -1.56
CA ASN A 62 -33.12 -27.56 -0.38
C ASN A 62 -34.30 -28.54 -0.23
N SER A 63 -35.51 -28.11 -0.58
CA SER A 63 -36.69 -28.97 -0.58
C SER A 63 -36.59 -30.03 -1.69
N ALA A 64 -36.10 -29.64 -2.87
CA ALA A 64 -35.82 -30.57 -3.96
C ALA A 64 -34.76 -31.61 -3.57
N LEU A 65 -33.72 -31.21 -2.84
CA LEU A 65 -32.69 -32.11 -2.32
C LEU A 65 -33.25 -33.09 -1.27
N ASN A 66 -34.07 -32.62 -0.33
CA ASN A 66 -34.70 -33.51 0.65
C ASN A 66 -35.56 -34.58 -0.04
N LEU A 67 -36.36 -34.19 -1.05
CA LEU A 67 -37.19 -35.12 -1.80
C LEU A 67 -36.34 -36.11 -2.61
N PHE A 68 -35.21 -35.66 -3.17
CA PHE A 68 -34.21 -36.51 -3.83
C PHE A 68 -33.60 -37.54 -2.86
N ASP A 69 -33.28 -37.13 -1.64
CA ASP A 69 -32.71 -38.00 -0.62
C ASP A 69 -33.69 -39.08 -0.15
N GLU A 70 -34.99 -38.79 -0.13
CA GLU A 70 -36.08 -39.72 0.20
C GLU A 70 -36.39 -40.74 -0.92
N MET A 71 -35.83 -40.58 -2.13
CA MET A 71 -36.06 -41.51 -3.23
C MET A 71 -35.21 -42.78 -3.10
N LEU A 72 -35.87 -43.93 -3.00
CA LEU A 72 -35.24 -45.27 -2.95
C LEU A 72 -34.59 -45.69 -4.27
N VAL A 73 -35.13 -45.20 -5.40
CA VAL A 73 -34.62 -45.46 -6.75
C VAL A 73 -34.51 -44.13 -7.49
N ARG A 74 -33.33 -43.85 -8.04
CA ARG A 74 -33.01 -42.60 -8.75
C ARG A 74 -32.56 -42.95 -10.17
N ASP A 75 -33.11 -42.28 -11.16
CA ASP A 75 -32.75 -42.50 -12.57
C ASP A 75 -31.92 -41.33 -13.13
N VAL A 76 -31.52 -41.46 -14.39
CA VAL A 76 -30.74 -40.41 -15.10
C VAL A 76 -31.48 -39.07 -15.14
N VAL A 77 -32.81 -39.07 -15.15
CA VAL A 77 -33.63 -37.86 -15.17
C VAL A 77 -33.60 -37.19 -13.80
N THR A 78 -33.70 -37.97 -12.72
CA THR A 78 -33.59 -37.48 -11.33
C THR A 78 -32.28 -36.72 -11.10
N TYR A 79 -31.15 -37.30 -11.51
CA TYR A 79 -29.83 -36.64 -11.39
C TYR A 79 -29.69 -35.43 -12.31
N ASN A 80 -30.16 -35.51 -13.56
CA ASN A 80 -30.10 -34.39 -14.49
C ASN A 80 -30.88 -33.16 -14.01
N LEU A 81 -32.00 -33.35 -13.30
CA LEU A 81 -32.76 -32.26 -12.69
C LEU A 81 -31.92 -31.53 -11.65
N LEU A 82 -31.25 -32.23 -10.74
CA LEU A 82 -30.37 -31.58 -9.76
C LEU A 82 -29.13 -30.95 -10.41
N ILE A 83 -28.47 -31.63 -11.35
CA ILE A 83 -27.29 -31.08 -12.05
C ILE A 83 -27.64 -29.77 -12.75
N SER A 84 -28.75 -29.76 -13.52
CA SER A 84 -29.20 -28.56 -14.21
C SER A 84 -29.75 -27.50 -13.26
N GLY A 85 -30.48 -27.89 -12.22
CA GLY A 85 -31.02 -27.01 -11.19
C GLY A 85 -29.92 -26.29 -10.42
N TYR A 86 -28.98 -27.01 -9.81
CA TYR A 86 -27.82 -26.40 -9.15
C TYR A 86 -26.97 -25.56 -10.12
N GLY A 87 -26.89 -25.96 -11.40
CA GLY A 87 -26.31 -25.15 -12.46
C GLY A 87 -26.99 -23.79 -12.65
N GLN A 88 -28.32 -23.76 -12.78
CA GLN A 88 -29.10 -22.53 -12.98
C GLN A 88 -28.97 -21.52 -11.84
N TYR A 89 -28.77 -22.00 -10.61
CA TYR A 89 -28.56 -21.15 -9.43
C TYR A 89 -27.08 -20.84 -9.14
N GLY A 90 -26.17 -21.10 -10.08
CA GLY A 90 -24.76 -20.72 -9.95
C GLY A 90 -23.97 -21.52 -8.92
N LEU A 91 -24.35 -22.79 -8.68
CA LEU A 91 -23.69 -23.70 -7.74
C LEU A 91 -23.00 -24.87 -8.47
N PRO A 92 -21.94 -24.59 -9.25
CA PRO A 92 -21.37 -25.57 -10.18
C PRO A 92 -20.61 -26.71 -9.49
N LYS A 93 -20.06 -26.49 -8.28
CA LYS A 93 -19.38 -27.55 -7.51
C LYS A 93 -20.34 -28.63 -7.06
N GLN A 94 -21.52 -28.23 -6.58
CA GLN A 94 -22.58 -29.14 -6.15
C GLN A 94 -23.15 -29.91 -7.34
N ALA A 95 -23.35 -29.24 -8.48
CA ALA A 95 -23.77 -29.89 -9.72
C ALA A 95 -22.74 -30.95 -10.18
N LEU A 96 -21.43 -30.65 -10.13
CA LEU A 96 -20.38 -31.62 -10.46
C LEU A 96 -20.28 -32.78 -9.46
N TYR A 97 -20.59 -32.54 -8.18
CA TYR A 97 -20.70 -33.60 -7.17
C TYR A 97 -21.80 -34.60 -7.53
N PHE A 98 -23.00 -34.13 -7.89
CA PHE A 98 -24.09 -35.03 -8.29
C PHE A 98 -23.79 -35.79 -9.59
N TYR A 99 -23.02 -35.18 -10.49
CA TYR A 99 -22.53 -35.88 -11.68
C TYR A 99 -21.56 -37.01 -11.31
N ASP A 100 -20.60 -36.77 -10.41
CA ASP A 100 -19.68 -37.80 -9.92
C ASP A 100 -20.42 -38.91 -9.17
N GLU A 101 -21.38 -38.57 -8.32
CA GLU A 101 -22.24 -39.52 -7.61
C GLU A 101 -23.00 -40.42 -8.61
N MET A 102 -23.65 -39.83 -9.60
CA MET A 102 -24.39 -40.55 -10.65
C MET A 102 -23.50 -41.57 -11.37
N VAL A 103 -22.29 -41.16 -11.78
CA VAL A 103 -21.34 -42.02 -12.48
C VAL A 103 -20.80 -43.12 -11.54
N SER A 104 -20.55 -42.80 -10.27
CA SER A 104 -20.08 -43.75 -9.25
C SER A 104 -21.09 -44.86 -8.96
N GLN A 105 -22.39 -44.56 -9.07
CA GLN A 105 -23.49 -45.51 -8.92
C GLN A 105 -23.73 -46.37 -10.17
N GLY A 106 -22.95 -46.17 -11.24
CA GLY A 106 -23.05 -46.93 -12.48
C GLY A 106 -24.23 -46.54 -13.37
N ILE A 107 -24.89 -45.40 -13.09
CA ILE A 107 -25.97 -44.88 -13.94
C ILE A 107 -25.35 -44.29 -15.21
N ARG A 108 -25.75 -44.83 -16.38
CA ARG A 108 -25.19 -44.40 -17.67
C ARG A 108 -25.59 -42.97 -18.01
N GLU A 109 -24.62 -42.20 -18.45
CA GLU A 109 -24.81 -40.83 -18.89
C GLU A 109 -25.62 -40.74 -20.19
N SER A 110 -26.49 -39.74 -20.27
CA SER A 110 -27.26 -39.43 -21.48
C SER A 110 -26.71 -38.19 -22.19
N PRO A 111 -27.04 -37.95 -23.48
CA PRO A 111 -26.65 -36.72 -24.16
C PRO A 111 -27.10 -35.44 -23.43
N SER A 112 -28.26 -35.47 -22.76
CA SER A 112 -28.72 -34.36 -21.93
C SER A 112 -27.86 -34.18 -20.67
N THR A 113 -27.44 -35.28 -20.03
CA THR A 113 -26.47 -35.23 -18.91
C THR A 113 -25.19 -34.53 -19.32
N CYS A 114 -24.56 -34.95 -20.43
CA CYS A 114 -23.33 -34.33 -20.91
C CYS A 114 -23.54 -32.85 -21.25
N SER A 115 -24.65 -32.50 -21.90
CA SER A 115 -24.95 -31.10 -22.26
C SER A 115 -25.14 -30.22 -21.01
N SER A 116 -25.85 -30.71 -19.99
CA SER A 116 -26.04 -29.99 -18.72
C SER A 116 -24.73 -29.82 -17.95
N VAL A 117 -23.91 -30.85 -17.86
CA VAL A 117 -22.60 -30.77 -17.17
C VAL A 117 -21.65 -29.84 -17.92
N LEU A 118 -21.62 -29.88 -19.26
CA LEU A 118 -20.81 -28.94 -20.06
C LEU A 118 -21.26 -27.50 -19.87
N ALA A 119 -22.56 -27.23 -19.79
CA ALA A 119 -23.09 -25.90 -19.47
C ALA A 119 -22.70 -25.45 -18.05
N VAL A 120 -22.77 -26.34 -17.05
CA VAL A 120 -22.29 -26.08 -15.69
C VAL A 120 -20.78 -25.78 -15.66
N CYS A 121 -19.98 -26.52 -16.42
CA CYS A 121 -18.54 -26.28 -16.53
C CYS A 121 -18.24 -24.95 -17.21
N ARG A 122 -19.02 -24.56 -18.24
CA ARG A 122 -18.93 -23.25 -18.88
C ARG A 122 -19.25 -22.14 -17.88
N ASP A 123 -20.40 -22.20 -17.22
CA ASP A 123 -20.87 -21.15 -16.31
C ASP A 123 -20.01 -21.05 -15.05
N GLY A 124 -19.50 -22.19 -14.56
CA GLY A 124 -18.61 -22.27 -13.41
C GLY A 124 -17.11 -22.13 -13.73
N GLN A 125 -16.74 -21.90 -15.00
CA GLN A 125 -15.36 -21.86 -15.49
C GLN A 125 -14.49 -23.09 -15.13
N PHE A 126 -15.12 -24.25 -14.96
CA PHE A 126 -14.46 -25.54 -14.71
C PHE A 126 -13.99 -26.20 -16.02
N TYR A 127 -13.09 -25.53 -16.72
CA TYR A 127 -12.67 -25.92 -18.07
C TYR A 127 -11.90 -27.25 -18.13
N LYS A 128 -11.20 -27.62 -17.04
CA LYS A 128 -10.48 -28.90 -16.95
C LYS A 128 -11.47 -30.06 -16.90
N GLU A 129 -12.48 -29.93 -16.06
CA GLU A 129 -13.58 -30.86 -15.89
C GLU A 129 -14.42 -30.92 -17.19
N GLY A 130 -14.69 -29.77 -17.82
CA GLY A 130 -15.33 -29.72 -19.14
C GLY A 130 -14.56 -30.48 -20.23
N SER A 131 -13.23 -30.39 -20.23
CA SER A 131 -12.37 -31.15 -21.16
C SER A 131 -12.40 -32.66 -20.87
N GLN A 132 -12.50 -33.06 -19.61
CA GLN A 132 -12.68 -34.46 -19.22
C GLN A 132 -14.04 -35.00 -19.69
N VAL A 133 -15.09 -34.20 -19.55
CA VAL A 133 -16.44 -34.53 -20.05
C VAL A 133 -16.43 -34.64 -21.58
N HIS A 134 -15.68 -33.80 -22.30
CA HIS A 134 -15.50 -33.97 -23.75
C HIS A 134 -14.82 -35.32 -24.09
N CYS A 135 -13.77 -35.72 -23.37
CA CYS A 135 -13.18 -37.05 -23.55
C CYS A 135 -14.20 -38.16 -23.28
N ARG A 136 -15.04 -37.98 -22.25
CA ARG A 136 -16.11 -38.92 -21.90
C ARG A 136 -17.16 -39.01 -23.02
N VAL A 137 -17.57 -37.88 -23.60
CA VAL A 137 -18.48 -37.79 -24.76
C VAL A 137 -17.96 -38.60 -25.95
N LEU A 138 -16.65 -38.52 -26.24
CA LEU A 138 -16.02 -39.32 -27.29
C LEU A 138 -16.10 -40.83 -26.96
N THR A 139 -15.80 -41.22 -25.72
CA THR A 139 -15.87 -42.64 -25.31
C THR A 139 -17.28 -43.22 -25.32
N LEU A 140 -18.29 -42.38 -25.09
CA LEU A 140 -19.71 -42.78 -25.10
C LEU A 140 -20.33 -42.73 -26.50
N GLY A 141 -19.60 -42.25 -27.51
CA GLY A 141 -20.09 -42.13 -28.89
C GLY A 141 -21.10 -41.01 -29.10
N PHE A 142 -21.11 -39.98 -28.24
CA PHE A 142 -22.03 -38.84 -28.34
C PHE A 142 -21.50 -37.68 -29.21
N SER A 143 -20.38 -37.88 -29.91
CA SER A 143 -19.69 -36.86 -30.71
C SER A 143 -20.50 -36.25 -31.85
N PHE A 144 -21.51 -36.96 -32.37
CA PHE A 144 -22.38 -36.48 -33.44
C PHE A 144 -23.74 -35.97 -32.93
N ASN A 145 -23.97 -35.98 -31.61
CA ASN A 145 -25.21 -35.46 -31.06
C ASN A 145 -25.20 -33.93 -31.10
N LEU A 146 -26.18 -33.33 -31.77
CA LEU A 146 -26.24 -31.87 -31.98
C LEU A 146 -26.27 -31.08 -30.66
N PHE A 147 -26.97 -31.56 -29.63
CA PHE A 147 -27.06 -30.87 -28.34
C PHE A 147 -25.72 -30.89 -27.59
N VAL A 148 -25.08 -32.05 -27.53
CA VAL A 148 -23.75 -32.20 -26.90
C VAL A 148 -22.71 -31.37 -27.66
N SER A 149 -22.74 -31.43 -28.99
CA SER A 149 -21.81 -30.69 -29.84
C SER A 149 -22.03 -29.18 -29.74
N SER A 150 -23.28 -28.72 -29.62
CA SER A 150 -23.58 -27.30 -29.33
C SER A 150 -22.99 -26.87 -27.99
N SER A 151 -23.15 -27.66 -26.93
CA SER A 151 -22.56 -27.37 -25.62
C SER A 151 -21.03 -27.40 -25.65
N LEU A 152 -20.42 -28.27 -26.45
CA LEU A 152 -18.96 -28.31 -26.64
C LEU A 152 -18.44 -27.10 -27.41
N VAL A 153 -19.09 -26.72 -28.51
CA VAL A 153 -18.75 -25.50 -29.27
C VAL A 153 -18.81 -24.29 -28.35
N ASP A 154 -19.89 -24.15 -27.57
CA ASP A 154 -20.07 -23.03 -26.64
C ASP A 154 -19.00 -23.02 -25.52
N LEU A 155 -18.69 -24.19 -24.93
CA LEU A 155 -17.62 -24.33 -23.94
C LEU A 155 -16.26 -23.89 -24.53
N TYR A 156 -15.89 -24.38 -25.71
CA TYR A 156 -14.60 -24.05 -26.33
C TYR A 156 -14.52 -22.59 -26.79
N MET A 157 -15.63 -22.00 -27.23
CA MET A 157 -15.70 -20.55 -27.47
C MET A 157 -15.45 -19.76 -26.18
N HIS A 158 -16.06 -20.14 -25.05
CA HIS A 158 -15.81 -19.49 -23.76
C HIS A 158 -14.37 -19.71 -23.23
N MET A 159 -13.72 -20.80 -23.61
CA MET A 159 -12.30 -21.03 -23.32
C MET A 159 -11.35 -20.20 -24.20
N GLY A 160 -11.86 -19.49 -25.22
CA GLY A 160 -11.04 -18.80 -26.22
C GLY A 160 -10.33 -19.73 -27.19
N LEU A 161 -10.76 -20.99 -27.28
CA LEU A 161 -10.22 -22.00 -28.22
C LEU A 161 -11.13 -22.13 -29.45
N ASP A 162 -11.35 -21.01 -30.13
CA ASP A 162 -12.15 -20.85 -31.34
C ASP A 162 -11.77 -21.83 -32.46
N ASN A 163 -10.49 -22.13 -32.65
CA ASN A 163 -10.02 -23.13 -33.62
C ASN A 163 -10.62 -24.52 -33.39
N ILE A 164 -10.71 -24.95 -32.12
CA ILE A 164 -11.29 -26.24 -31.75
C ILE A 164 -12.81 -26.17 -31.90
N ALA A 165 -13.42 -25.07 -31.45
CA ALA A 165 -14.85 -24.86 -31.58
C ALA A 165 -15.30 -24.86 -33.05
N LEU A 166 -14.57 -24.19 -33.94
CA LEU A 166 -14.82 -24.21 -35.38
C LEU A 166 -14.62 -25.59 -36.00
N LYS A 167 -13.63 -26.37 -35.55
CA LYS A 167 -13.44 -27.74 -36.01
C LYS A 167 -14.66 -28.60 -35.68
N LEU A 168 -15.12 -28.56 -34.43
CA LEU A 168 -16.33 -29.26 -33.98
C LEU A 168 -17.57 -28.79 -34.74
N PHE A 169 -17.70 -27.48 -34.97
CA PHE A 169 -18.79 -26.91 -35.76
C PHE A 169 -18.79 -27.37 -37.22
N ASN A 170 -17.62 -27.47 -37.85
CA ASN A 170 -17.48 -27.93 -39.23
C ASN A 170 -17.78 -29.43 -39.39
N GLU A 171 -17.56 -30.23 -38.34
CA GLU A 171 -17.84 -31.67 -38.30
C GLU A 171 -19.33 -32.00 -38.06
N LEU A 172 -20.18 -30.99 -37.81
CA LEU A 172 -21.62 -31.19 -37.63
C LEU A 172 -22.31 -31.64 -38.92
N PRO A 173 -23.22 -32.62 -38.86
CA PRO A 173 -23.97 -33.10 -40.02
C PRO A 173 -24.98 -32.06 -40.54
N GLU A 174 -25.56 -31.25 -39.65
CA GLU A 174 -26.41 -30.10 -39.99
C GLU A 174 -26.02 -28.87 -39.15
N ARG A 175 -25.77 -27.74 -39.82
CA ARG A 175 -25.50 -26.44 -39.21
C ARG A 175 -26.73 -25.55 -39.33
N ASN A 176 -27.66 -25.69 -38.40
CA ASN A 176 -28.86 -24.86 -38.38
C ASN A 176 -28.57 -23.41 -37.94
N LEU A 177 -29.56 -22.52 -38.09
CA LEU A 177 -29.47 -21.11 -37.71
C LEU A 177 -29.01 -20.89 -36.26
N ALA A 178 -29.40 -21.77 -35.32
CA ALA A 178 -29.00 -21.67 -33.92
C ALA A 178 -27.50 -21.90 -33.73
N MET A 179 -26.91 -22.88 -34.44
CA MET A 179 -25.47 -23.13 -34.41
C MET A 179 -24.67 -22.00 -35.05
N TRP A 180 -25.17 -21.41 -36.15
CA TRP A 180 -24.55 -20.23 -36.75
C TRP A 180 -24.57 -19.03 -35.81
N ASN A 181 -25.71 -18.75 -35.17
CA ASN A 181 -25.83 -17.68 -34.19
C ASN A 181 -24.95 -17.92 -32.94
N LEU A 182 -24.76 -19.18 -32.52
CA LEU A 182 -23.84 -19.53 -31.43
C LEU A 182 -22.40 -19.15 -31.77
N VAL A 183 -21.93 -19.53 -32.96
CA VAL A 183 -20.56 -19.21 -33.42
C VAL A 183 -20.39 -17.71 -33.62
N LEU A 184 -21.35 -17.02 -34.25
CA LEU A 184 -21.30 -15.56 -34.41
C LEU A 184 -21.26 -14.84 -33.06
N ARG A 185 -22.09 -15.27 -32.10
CA ARG A 185 -22.03 -14.75 -30.73
C ARG A 185 -20.66 -15.00 -30.09
N GLY A 186 -20.13 -16.22 -30.19
CA GLY A 186 -18.83 -16.58 -29.63
C GLY A 186 -17.70 -15.71 -30.19
N TYR A 187 -17.70 -15.47 -31.51
CA TYR A 187 -16.73 -14.58 -32.15
C TYR A 187 -16.89 -13.12 -31.72
N CYS A 188 -18.12 -12.65 -31.49
CA CYS A 188 -18.37 -11.33 -30.91
C CYS A 188 -17.88 -11.22 -29.46
N ASP A 189 -18.06 -12.27 -28.65
CA ASP A 189 -17.62 -12.30 -27.24
C ASP A 189 -16.08 -12.44 -27.14
N LEU A 190 -15.41 -12.99 -28.16
CA LEU A 190 -13.94 -13.09 -28.30
C LEU A 190 -13.28 -11.88 -29.02
N ASP A 191 -14.06 -10.87 -29.39
CA ASP A 191 -13.61 -9.66 -30.11
C ASP A 191 -12.85 -9.97 -31.43
N ARG A 192 -13.29 -10.99 -32.16
CA ARG A 192 -12.73 -11.42 -33.46
C ARG A 192 -13.51 -10.81 -34.63
N SER A 193 -13.64 -9.49 -34.62
CA SER A 193 -14.48 -8.74 -35.56
C SER A 193 -14.13 -8.91 -37.03
N ASP A 194 -12.84 -9.05 -37.35
CA ASP A 194 -12.35 -9.13 -38.74
C ASP A 194 -12.78 -10.44 -39.44
N GLU A 195 -12.97 -11.52 -38.69
CA GLU A 195 -13.37 -12.84 -39.22
C GLU A 195 -14.90 -13.01 -39.27
N LEU A 196 -15.65 -12.15 -38.57
CA LEU A 196 -17.10 -12.27 -38.41
C LEU A 196 -17.86 -12.10 -39.74
N LEU A 197 -17.43 -11.16 -40.59
CA LEU A 197 -18.01 -10.97 -41.93
C LEU A 197 -17.71 -12.17 -42.85
N GLY A 198 -16.55 -12.82 -42.68
CA GLY A 198 -16.23 -14.05 -43.40
C GLY A 198 -17.13 -15.22 -42.99
N LEU A 199 -17.42 -15.35 -41.69
CA LEU A 199 -18.40 -16.34 -41.19
C LEU A 199 -19.81 -16.07 -41.71
N TYR A 200 -20.21 -14.79 -41.80
CA TYR A 200 -21.47 -14.39 -42.40
C TYR A 200 -21.58 -14.81 -43.87
N SER A 201 -20.55 -14.53 -44.68
CA SER A 201 -20.53 -14.99 -46.07
C SER A 201 -20.60 -16.51 -46.18
N LYS A 202 -19.96 -17.26 -45.27
CA LYS A 202 -20.04 -18.72 -45.24
C LYS A 202 -21.44 -19.22 -44.87
N MET A 203 -22.13 -18.55 -43.95
CA MET A 203 -23.53 -18.84 -43.60
C MET A 203 -24.46 -18.65 -44.81
N GLU A 204 -24.26 -17.57 -45.58
CA GLU A 204 -25.03 -17.31 -46.81
C GLU A 204 -24.71 -18.35 -47.90
N LEU A 205 -23.45 -18.77 -48.05
CA LEU A 205 -23.04 -19.85 -48.98
C LEU A 205 -23.62 -21.21 -48.61
N ASP A 206 -23.76 -21.51 -47.31
CA ASP A 206 -24.44 -22.70 -46.81
C ASP A 206 -25.98 -22.62 -46.94
N GLY A 207 -26.51 -21.52 -47.48
CA GLY A 207 -27.93 -21.34 -47.77
C GLY A 207 -28.80 -21.09 -46.53
N VAL A 208 -28.21 -20.69 -45.40
CA VAL A 208 -28.95 -20.44 -44.16
C VAL A 208 -29.38 -18.97 -44.10
N GLU A 209 -30.68 -18.71 -44.08
CA GLU A 209 -31.22 -17.34 -44.04
C GLU A 209 -30.94 -16.66 -42.68
N PRO A 210 -30.31 -15.46 -42.68
CA PRO A 210 -30.09 -14.65 -41.49
C PRO A 210 -31.39 -14.13 -40.87
N ASN A 211 -31.45 -14.05 -39.54
CA ASN A 211 -32.55 -13.41 -38.83
C ASN A 211 -32.12 -12.10 -38.14
N GLY A 212 -33.06 -11.41 -37.49
CA GLY A 212 -32.75 -10.17 -36.78
C GLY A 212 -31.65 -10.30 -35.72
N LEU A 213 -31.57 -11.45 -35.03
CA LEU A 213 -30.53 -11.72 -34.03
C LEU A 213 -29.14 -11.88 -34.69
N THR A 214 -29.08 -12.51 -35.86
CA THR A 214 -27.85 -12.59 -36.67
C THR A 214 -27.31 -11.19 -36.95
N PHE A 215 -28.15 -10.27 -37.45
CA PHE A 215 -27.72 -8.89 -37.71
C PHE A 215 -27.33 -8.14 -36.44
N CYS A 216 -27.95 -8.38 -35.29
CA CYS A 216 -27.50 -7.80 -34.03
C CYS A 216 -26.06 -8.22 -33.68
N TYR A 217 -25.70 -9.50 -33.86
CA TYR A 217 -24.33 -9.96 -33.66
C TYR A 217 -23.37 -9.35 -34.68
N LEU A 218 -23.75 -9.29 -35.96
CA LEU A 218 -22.92 -8.69 -37.00
C LEU A 218 -22.66 -7.20 -36.76
N PHE A 219 -23.69 -6.42 -36.41
CA PHE A 219 -23.52 -5.01 -36.07
C PHE A 219 -22.65 -4.84 -34.84
N ARG A 220 -22.86 -5.65 -33.79
CA ARG A 220 -22.02 -5.62 -32.58
C ARG A 220 -20.55 -5.94 -32.89
N GLY A 221 -20.28 -6.91 -33.76
CA GLY A 221 -18.91 -7.21 -34.18
C GLY A 221 -18.31 -6.13 -35.09
N CYS A 222 -19.14 -5.46 -35.90
CA CYS A 222 -18.70 -4.34 -36.73
C CYS A 222 -18.60 -3.02 -35.97
N SER A 223 -18.91 -2.96 -34.67
CA SER A 223 -18.84 -1.77 -33.81
C SER A 223 -17.40 -1.28 -33.54
N ASN A 224 -16.58 -1.17 -34.57
CA ASN A 224 -15.23 -0.61 -34.55
C ASN A 224 -15.02 0.26 -35.80
N GLU A 225 -14.14 1.27 -35.69
CA GLU A 225 -13.92 2.25 -36.77
C GLU A 225 -13.42 1.57 -38.07
N LYS A 226 -12.65 0.48 -37.95
CA LYS A 226 -12.04 -0.23 -39.08
C LYS A 226 -13.07 -0.92 -39.98
N LEU A 227 -14.19 -1.38 -39.40
CA LEU A 227 -15.23 -2.14 -40.11
C LEU A 227 -16.48 -1.31 -40.40
N LEU A 228 -16.41 0.02 -40.26
CA LEU A 228 -17.53 0.93 -40.55
C LEU A 228 -18.10 0.70 -41.95
N ASP A 229 -17.25 0.49 -42.96
CA ASP A 229 -17.71 0.26 -44.34
C ASP A 229 -18.39 -1.11 -44.51
N GLY A 230 -17.92 -2.14 -43.80
CA GLY A 230 -18.57 -3.45 -43.77
C GLY A 230 -19.94 -3.38 -43.06
N GLY A 231 -20.02 -2.69 -41.93
CA GLY A 231 -21.28 -2.46 -41.22
C GLY A 231 -22.27 -1.59 -42.01
N LYS A 232 -21.80 -0.62 -42.80
CA LYS A 232 -22.66 0.13 -43.75
C LYS A 232 -23.26 -0.77 -44.83
N GLN A 233 -22.53 -1.76 -45.33
CA GLN A 233 -23.07 -2.73 -46.29
C GLN A 233 -24.19 -3.57 -45.65
N LEU A 234 -23.97 -4.05 -44.42
CA LEU A 234 -25.00 -4.75 -43.64
C LEU A 234 -26.21 -3.87 -43.36
N HIS A 235 -26.01 -2.58 -43.05
CA HIS A 235 -27.09 -1.61 -42.87
C HIS A 235 -27.94 -1.50 -44.15
N CYS A 236 -27.32 -1.40 -45.33
CA CYS A 236 -28.06 -1.42 -46.59
C CYS A 236 -28.89 -2.71 -46.77
N GLN A 237 -28.37 -3.87 -46.36
CA GLN A 237 -29.07 -5.14 -46.46
C GLN A 237 -30.29 -5.21 -45.54
N VAL A 238 -30.16 -4.82 -44.27
CA VAL A 238 -31.30 -4.79 -43.33
C VAL A 238 -32.37 -3.77 -43.72
N VAL A 239 -31.99 -2.67 -44.37
CA VAL A 239 -32.93 -1.70 -44.95
C VAL A 239 -33.68 -2.30 -46.15
N LYS A 240 -32.97 -2.98 -47.07
CA LYS A 240 -33.58 -3.64 -48.24
C LYS A 240 -34.58 -4.72 -47.85
N VAL A 241 -34.27 -5.50 -46.82
CA VAL A 241 -35.15 -6.57 -46.31
C VAL A 241 -36.27 -6.02 -45.40
N GLY A 242 -36.15 -4.77 -44.94
CA GLY A 242 -37.18 -4.08 -44.15
C GLY A 242 -37.09 -4.30 -42.63
N TRP A 243 -36.03 -4.93 -42.13
CA TRP A 243 -35.83 -5.23 -40.72
C TRP A 243 -35.79 -4.00 -39.82
N VAL A 244 -35.30 -2.86 -40.31
CA VAL A 244 -35.21 -1.61 -39.52
C VAL A 244 -36.58 -1.13 -39.04
N ARG A 245 -37.63 -1.33 -39.84
CA ARG A 245 -39.01 -0.92 -39.48
C ARG A 245 -39.78 -2.00 -38.72
N SER A 246 -39.41 -3.27 -38.90
CA SER A 246 -40.14 -4.43 -38.35
C SER A 246 -39.51 -5.02 -37.09
N ASN A 247 -38.25 -4.68 -36.76
CA ASN A 247 -37.52 -5.25 -35.63
C ASN A 247 -36.73 -4.18 -34.85
N ILE A 248 -37.25 -3.84 -33.67
CA ILE A 248 -36.66 -2.83 -32.77
C ILE A 248 -35.24 -3.18 -32.31
N PHE A 249 -34.91 -4.48 -32.17
CA PHE A 249 -33.57 -4.91 -31.77
C PHE A 249 -32.52 -4.57 -32.84
N VAL A 250 -32.88 -4.74 -34.12
CA VAL A 250 -32.01 -4.40 -35.25
C VAL A 250 -31.84 -2.88 -35.36
N ALA A 251 -32.93 -2.13 -35.16
CA ALA A 251 -32.89 -0.67 -35.18
C ALA A 251 -32.02 -0.10 -34.05
N ASN A 252 -32.12 -0.65 -32.83
CA ASN A 252 -31.25 -0.29 -31.71
C ASN A 252 -29.79 -0.68 -31.95
N ALA A 253 -29.54 -1.88 -32.50
CA ALA A 253 -28.19 -2.33 -32.84
C ALA A 253 -27.49 -1.42 -33.86
N LEU A 254 -28.24 -0.80 -34.78
CA LEU A 254 -27.71 0.20 -35.73
C LEU A 254 -27.29 1.50 -35.04
N VAL A 255 -28.06 1.98 -34.06
CA VAL A 255 -27.69 3.17 -33.27
C VAL A 255 -26.41 2.89 -32.49
N ASP A 256 -26.32 1.72 -31.84
CA ASP A 256 -25.12 1.31 -31.08
C ASP A 256 -23.90 1.11 -31.99
N PHE A 257 -24.09 0.53 -33.18
CA PHE A 257 -23.03 0.35 -34.19
C PHE A 257 -22.45 1.69 -34.66
N TYR A 258 -23.30 2.62 -35.12
CA TYR A 258 -22.81 3.91 -35.59
C TYR A 258 -22.21 4.76 -34.47
N SER A 259 -22.74 4.63 -33.24
CA SER A 259 -22.17 5.21 -32.03
C SER A 259 -20.73 4.74 -31.81
N ALA A 260 -20.54 3.42 -31.77
CA ALA A 260 -19.24 2.80 -31.50
C ALA A 260 -18.21 3.09 -32.61
N CYS A 261 -18.67 3.31 -33.85
CA CYS A 261 -17.82 3.71 -34.97
C CYS A 261 -17.53 5.23 -35.01
N GLY A 262 -18.04 6.02 -34.06
CA GLY A 262 -17.82 7.48 -34.01
C GLY A 262 -18.61 8.28 -35.05
N SER A 263 -19.55 7.68 -35.80
CA SER A 263 -20.40 8.39 -36.76
C SER A 263 -21.65 8.93 -36.08
N LEU A 264 -21.52 10.07 -35.41
CA LEU A 264 -22.62 10.75 -34.70
C LEU A 264 -23.81 11.07 -35.63
N ILE A 265 -23.52 11.49 -36.86
CA ILE A 265 -24.54 11.88 -37.85
C ILE A 265 -25.39 10.67 -38.25
N ASP A 266 -24.75 9.54 -38.52
CA ASP A 266 -25.46 8.33 -38.93
C ASP A 266 -26.18 7.68 -37.76
N ALA A 267 -25.62 7.72 -36.55
CA ALA A 267 -26.29 7.27 -35.33
C ALA A 267 -27.60 8.04 -35.07
N LYS A 268 -27.58 9.37 -35.27
CA LYS A 268 -28.77 10.21 -35.15
C LYS A 268 -29.82 9.88 -36.22
N LYS A 269 -29.41 9.69 -37.47
CA LYS A 269 -30.33 9.30 -38.55
C LYS A 269 -30.97 7.94 -38.28
N SER A 270 -30.21 6.97 -37.79
CA SER A 270 -30.73 5.66 -37.39
C SER A 270 -31.74 5.78 -36.25
N PHE A 271 -31.49 6.63 -35.26
CA PHE A 271 -32.44 6.90 -34.17
C PHE A 271 -33.76 7.50 -34.69
N GLU A 272 -33.70 8.48 -35.60
CA GLU A 272 -34.88 9.13 -36.19
C GLU A 272 -35.75 8.17 -37.04
N THR A 273 -35.21 7.01 -37.45
CA THR A 273 -35.96 6.00 -38.22
C THR A 273 -36.72 4.99 -37.35
N ILE A 274 -36.60 5.04 -36.02
CA ILE A 274 -37.25 4.11 -35.09
C ILE A 274 -38.76 4.48 -34.94
N PRO A 275 -39.70 3.59 -35.32
CA PRO A 275 -41.14 3.94 -35.37
C PRO A 275 -41.80 4.17 -34.00
N VAL A 276 -41.30 3.50 -32.97
CA VAL A 276 -41.73 3.64 -31.57
C VAL A 276 -40.49 3.65 -30.71
N GLU A 277 -40.04 4.84 -30.34
CA GLU A 277 -38.86 5.01 -29.50
C GLU A 277 -39.11 4.40 -28.11
N ASP A 278 -38.37 3.34 -27.79
CA ASP A 278 -38.36 2.73 -26.47
C ASP A 278 -37.27 3.37 -25.60
N VAL A 279 -37.29 3.03 -24.30
CA VAL A 279 -36.30 3.54 -23.34
C VAL A 279 -34.87 3.17 -23.75
N ILE A 280 -34.68 2.05 -24.46
CA ILE A 280 -33.38 1.57 -24.94
C ILE A 280 -32.83 2.51 -26.02
N SER A 281 -33.64 2.86 -27.01
CA SER A 281 -33.32 3.80 -28.09
C SER A 281 -32.84 5.16 -27.52
N TRP A 282 -33.61 5.71 -26.56
CA TRP A 282 -33.30 6.99 -25.91
C TRP A 282 -32.02 6.92 -25.06
N ASN A 283 -31.77 5.78 -24.42
CA ASN A 283 -30.54 5.59 -23.66
C ASN A 283 -29.32 5.53 -24.57
N SER A 284 -29.41 4.82 -25.70
CA SER A 284 -28.34 4.74 -26.69
C SER A 284 -28.01 6.12 -27.27
N ILE A 285 -29.00 6.93 -27.68
CA ILE A 285 -28.71 8.25 -28.26
C ILE A 285 -28.13 9.25 -27.25
N VAL A 286 -28.61 9.23 -26.01
CA VAL A 286 -28.07 10.04 -24.91
C VAL A 286 -26.64 9.62 -24.58
N ALA A 287 -26.40 8.30 -24.53
CA ALA A 287 -25.08 7.69 -24.37
C ALA A 287 -24.10 8.17 -25.45
N VAL A 288 -24.52 8.18 -26.73
CA VAL A 288 -23.67 8.65 -27.84
C VAL A 288 -23.23 10.09 -27.61
N HIS A 289 -24.15 10.99 -27.28
CA HIS A 289 -23.84 12.40 -27.10
C HIS A 289 -22.99 12.64 -25.84
N ALA A 290 -23.21 11.86 -24.78
CA ALA A 290 -22.40 11.90 -23.57
C ALA A 290 -20.95 11.42 -23.83
N ASP A 291 -20.76 10.31 -24.53
CA ASP A 291 -19.42 9.76 -24.84
C ASP A 291 -18.61 10.67 -25.77
N ASN A 292 -19.28 11.40 -26.66
CA ASN A 292 -18.65 12.37 -27.57
C ASN A 292 -18.42 13.75 -26.93
N GLY A 293 -18.64 13.90 -25.62
CA GLY A 293 -18.41 15.16 -24.88
C GLY A 293 -19.41 16.28 -25.19
N LEU A 294 -20.51 15.99 -25.89
CA LEU A 294 -21.55 16.94 -26.28
C LEU A 294 -22.60 17.08 -25.17
N LEU A 295 -22.17 17.57 -24.00
CA LEU A 295 -22.99 17.64 -22.78
C LEU A 295 -24.32 18.39 -23.00
N ALA A 296 -24.28 19.53 -23.69
CA ALA A 296 -25.48 20.36 -23.90
C ALA A 296 -26.58 19.58 -24.64
N GLU A 297 -26.19 18.80 -25.64
CA GLU A 297 -27.14 18.03 -26.44
C GLU A 297 -27.55 16.73 -25.77
N ALA A 298 -26.66 16.09 -25.01
CA ALA A 298 -27.00 14.96 -24.16
C ALA A 298 -28.07 15.35 -23.11
N LEU A 299 -27.91 16.49 -22.44
CA LEU A 299 -28.88 17.02 -21.47
C LEU A 299 -30.19 17.46 -22.13
N LYS A 300 -30.13 18.02 -23.33
CA LYS A 300 -31.33 18.36 -24.12
C LYS A 300 -32.12 17.11 -24.50
N LEU A 301 -31.46 16.08 -25.02
CA LEU A 301 -32.08 14.80 -25.35
C LEU A 301 -32.67 14.11 -24.10
N PHE A 302 -31.96 14.17 -22.98
CA PHE A 302 -32.45 13.66 -21.70
C PHE A 302 -33.69 14.41 -21.20
N SER A 303 -33.75 15.72 -21.40
CA SER A 303 -34.92 16.55 -21.06
C SER A 303 -36.12 16.21 -21.96
N ILE A 304 -35.88 15.97 -23.25
CA ILE A 304 -36.93 15.54 -24.20
C ILE A 304 -37.45 14.13 -23.84
N MET A 305 -36.56 13.19 -23.51
CA MET A 305 -36.91 11.86 -23.03
C MET A 305 -37.85 11.93 -21.81
N GLN A 306 -37.55 12.80 -20.85
CA GLN A 306 -38.40 13.03 -19.68
C GLN A 306 -39.75 13.66 -20.04
N LEU A 307 -39.76 14.66 -20.94
CA LEU A 307 -40.97 15.33 -21.38
C LEU A 307 -41.94 14.39 -22.11
N LEU A 308 -41.41 13.39 -22.82
CA LEU A 308 -42.17 12.32 -23.46
C LEU A 308 -42.60 11.20 -22.47
N GLY A 309 -42.37 11.39 -21.17
CA GLY A 309 -42.79 10.46 -20.12
C GLY A 309 -41.97 9.16 -20.06
N LYS A 310 -40.81 9.11 -20.70
CA LYS A 310 -39.93 7.93 -20.71
C LYS A 310 -39.03 7.97 -19.47
N ARG A 311 -39.04 6.89 -18.67
CA ARG A 311 -38.23 6.81 -17.45
C ARG A 311 -36.76 6.52 -17.79
N PRO A 312 -35.81 7.32 -17.28
CA PRO A 312 -34.38 7.00 -17.37
C PRO A 312 -34.05 5.66 -16.73
N SER A 313 -33.13 4.91 -17.33
CA SER A 313 -32.62 3.67 -16.76
C SER A 313 -31.42 3.93 -15.84
N ILE A 314 -31.04 2.91 -15.07
CA ILE A 314 -29.77 2.86 -14.33
C ILE A 314 -28.57 3.20 -15.22
N ARG A 315 -28.53 2.68 -16.46
CA ARG A 315 -27.44 2.98 -17.41
C ARG A 315 -27.39 4.46 -17.80
N SER A 316 -28.55 5.10 -17.95
CA SER A 316 -28.65 6.52 -18.30
C SER A 316 -28.03 7.37 -17.18
N PHE A 317 -28.36 7.06 -15.92
CA PHE A 317 -27.80 7.76 -14.77
C PHE A 317 -26.29 7.56 -14.62
N ALA A 318 -25.81 6.32 -14.75
CA ALA A 318 -24.37 6.02 -14.68
C ALA A 318 -23.58 6.81 -15.74
N ARG A 319 -24.09 6.92 -16.97
CA ARG A 319 -23.46 7.73 -18.05
C ARG A 319 -23.35 9.21 -17.69
N PHE A 320 -24.42 9.80 -17.16
CA PHE A 320 -24.37 11.22 -16.74
C PHE A 320 -23.49 11.46 -15.53
N LEU A 321 -23.40 10.50 -14.60
CA LEU A 321 -22.47 10.56 -13.47
C LEU A 321 -21.02 10.48 -13.95
N ASN A 322 -20.71 9.60 -14.89
CA ASN A 322 -19.38 9.51 -15.51
C ASN A 322 -19.03 10.77 -16.32
N LEU A 323 -20.00 11.38 -16.99
CA LEU A 323 -19.79 12.65 -17.70
C LEU A 323 -19.52 13.80 -16.71
N SER A 324 -20.27 13.84 -15.61
CA SER A 324 -20.03 14.77 -14.50
C SER A 324 -18.65 14.59 -13.89
N SER A 325 -18.21 13.34 -13.71
CA SER A 325 -16.88 13.00 -13.17
C SER A 325 -15.75 13.43 -14.11
N GLY A 326 -15.86 13.12 -15.41
CA GLY A 326 -14.88 13.49 -16.42
C GLY A 326 -14.72 15.00 -16.63
N MET A 327 -15.80 15.77 -16.40
CA MET A 327 -15.78 17.24 -16.48
C MET A 327 -15.51 17.91 -15.13
N THR A 328 -15.35 17.14 -14.04
CA THR A 328 -15.26 17.65 -12.65
C THR A 328 -16.43 18.56 -12.26
N ASN A 329 -17.62 18.34 -12.84
CA ASN A 329 -18.81 19.16 -12.60
C ASN A 329 -19.68 18.55 -11.49
N ILE A 330 -19.31 18.84 -10.25
CA ILE A 330 -20.00 18.33 -9.05
C ILE A 330 -21.48 18.73 -8.98
N GLN A 331 -21.86 19.88 -9.54
CA GLN A 331 -23.23 20.38 -9.45
C GLN A 331 -24.18 19.53 -10.29
N LEU A 332 -23.76 19.15 -11.50
CA LEU A 332 -24.51 18.22 -12.34
C LEU A 332 -24.63 16.86 -11.64
N GLY A 333 -23.54 16.36 -11.07
CA GLY A 333 -23.51 15.10 -10.31
C GLY A 333 -24.51 15.10 -9.15
N LYS A 334 -24.57 16.18 -8.37
CA LYS A 334 -25.54 16.36 -7.26
C LYS A 334 -26.99 16.41 -7.75
N GLN A 335 -27.26 17.04 -8.89
CA GLN A 335 -28.60 17.05 -9.49
C GLN A 335 -29.04 15.64 -9.91
N ILE A 336 -28.15 14.89 -10.55
CA ILE A 336 -28.41 13.51 -10.98
C ILE A 336 -28.59 12.60 -9.76
N HIS A 337 -27.71 12.70 -8.76
CA HIS A 337 -27.80 11.92 -7.52
C HIS A 337 -29.13 12.19 -6.79
N SER A 338 -29.54 13.47 -6.68
CA SER A 338 -30.85 13.83 -6.10
C SER A 338 -32.02 13.18 -6.84
N TYR A 339 -31.89 12.99 -8.15
CA TYR A 339 -32.92 12.34 -8.96
C TYR A 339 -32.91 10.83 -8.83
N VAL A 340 -31.71 10.21 -8.76
CA VAL A 340 -31.51 8.80 -8.42
C VAL A 340 -32.16 8.46 -7.08
N LEU A 341 -31.96 9.30 -6.05
CA LEU A 341 -32.58 9.16 -4.73
C LEU A 341 -34.12 9.21 -4.81
N LYS A 342 -34.68 10.16 -5.57
CA LYS A 342 -36.15 10.28 -5.75
C LYS A 342 -36.77 9.06 -6.42
N LEU A 343 -36.01 8.34 -7.23
CA LEU A 343 -36.47 7.14 -7.93
C LEU A 343 -36.16 5.84 -7.17
N GLY A 344 -35.41 5.91 -6.06
CA GLY A 344 -35.03 4.76 -5.23
C GLY A 344 -33.98 3.85 -5.87
N TYR A 345 -33.16 4.37 -6.79
CA TYR A 345 -32.10 3.58 -7.45
C TYR A 345 -30.76 3.58 -6.70
N ASP A 346 -30.69 4.28 -5.57
CA ASP A 346 -29.50 4.48 -4.72
C ASP A 346 -29.11 3.24 -3.90
N HIS A 347 -30.07 2.44 -3.45
CA HIS A 347 -29.82 1.28 -2.60
C HIS A 347 -29.96 -0.09 -3.29
N GLY A 348 -30.51 -0.13 -4.51
CA GLY A 348 -30.84 -1.38 -5.21
C GLY A 348 -29.94 -1.74 -6.40
N SER A 349 -28.98 -0.89 -6.79
CA SER A 349 -28.17 -1.09 -7.99
C SER A 349 -26.69 -0.80 -7.75
N ILE A 350 -25.88 -1.85 -7.75
CA ILE A 350 -24.40 -1.79 -7.61
C ILE A 350 -23.79 -0.82 -8.64
N HIS A 351 -24.27 -0.85 -9.89
CA HIS A 351 -23.76 0.03 -10.95
C HIS A 351 -23.99 1.52 -10.69
N ILE A 352 -25.05 1.89 -9.96
CA ILE A 352 -25.31 3.29 -9.59
C ILE A 352 -24.43 3.69 -8.42
N GLN A 353 -24.30 2.83 -7.42
CA GLN A 353 -23.46 3.08 -6.25
C GLN A 353 -22.00 3.27 -6.67
N SER A 354 -21.45 2.36 -7.47
CA SER A 354 -20.10 2.48 -8.05
C SER A 354 -19.92 3.77 -8.87
N ALA A 355 -20.88 4.13 -9.74
CA ALA A 355 -20.82 5.36 -10.51
C ALA A 355 -20.91 6.65 -9.65
N LEU A 356 -21.68 6.62 -8.56
CA LEU A 356 -21.76 7.73 -7.61
C LEU A 356 -20.46 7.89 -6.82
N ILE A 357 -19.87 6.79 -6.34
CA ILE A 357 -18.57 6.77 -5.64
C ILE A 357 -17.49 7.39 -6.55
N ASP A 358 -17.40 6.95 -7.80
CA ASP A 358 -16.44 7.46 -8.78
C ASP A 358 -16.69 8.94 -9.12
N MET A 359 -17.96 9.35 -9.27
CA MET A 359 -18.32 10.73 -9.56
C MET A 359 -17.91 11.69 -8.45
N TYR A 360 -18.28 11.40 -7.20
CA TYR A 360 -17.88 12.23 -6.05
C TYR A 360 -16.37 12.23 -5.85
N GLY A 361 -15.73 11.06 -5.96
CA GLY A 361 -14.29 10.92 -5.82
C GLY A 361 -13.49 11.72 -6.84
N LYS A 362 -13.79 11.57 -8.14
CA LYS A 362 -13.12 12.33 -9.22
C LYS A 362 -13.49 13.82 -9.23
N CYS A 363 -14.57 14.22 -8.57
CA CYS A 363 -14.91 15.63 -8.32
C CYS A 363 -14.27 16.18 -7.03
N TRP A 364 -13.31 15.46 -6.41
CA TRP A 364 -12.58 15.86 -5.20
C TRP A 364 -13.44 15.96 -3.93
N ASP A 365 -14.61 15.29 -3.89
CA ASP A 365 -15.51 15.19 -2.74
C ASP A 365 -15.45 13.76 -2.17
N ILE A 366 -14.30 13.43 -1.56
CA ILE A 366 -14.02 12.06 -1.09
C ILE A 366 -14.92 11.66 0.09
N GLU A 367 -15.34 12.60 0.92
CA GLU A 367 -16.24 12.34 2.06
C GLU A 367 -17.59 11.80 1.59
N SER A 368 -18.17 12.41 0.55
CA SER A 368 -19.42 11.93 -0.05
C SER A 368 -19.24 10.55 -0.70
N SER A 369 -18.12 10.33 -1.38
CA SER A 369 -17.77 9.03 -1.99
C SER A 369 -17.68 7.91 -0.94
N VAL A 370 -16.97 8.14 0.18
CA VAL A 370 -16.87 7.21 1.32
C VAL A 370 -18.22 7.00 2.01
N THR A 371 -19.05 8.04 2.12
CA THR A 371 -20.40 7.93 2.71
C THR A 371 -21.28 6.99 1.89
N ILE A 372 -21.31 7.16 0.56
CA ILE A 372 -22.09 6.30 -0.33
C ILE A 372 -21.58 4.85 -0.26
N TYR A 373 -20.26 4.65 -0.23
CA TYR A 373 -19.66 3.32 -0.06
C TYR A 373 -20.09 2.66 1.26
N ASN A 374 -20.12 3.40 2.37
CA ASN A 374 -20.51 2.88 3.68
C ASN A 374 -22.01 2.61 3.82
N CYS A 375 -22.87 3.23 3.00
CA CYS A 375 -24.31 3.00 3.00
C CYS A 375 -24.74 1.69 2.30
N GLY A 376 -23.84 0.99 1.59
CA GLY A 376 -24.13 -0.25 0.89
C GLY A 376 -24.23 -1.47 1.83
N PRO A 377 -25.19 -2.40 1.62
CA PRO A 377 -25.36 -3.59 2.48
C PRO A 377 -24.28 -4.67 2.29
N GLU A 378 -23.64 -4.74 1.12
CA GLU A 378 -22.54 -5.66 0.81
C GLU A 378 -21.39 -4.92 0.11
N ARG A 379 -20.15 -5.31 0.43
CA ARG A 379 -18.94 -4.75 -0.20
C ARG A 379 -18.67 -5.49 -1.50
N THR A 380 -19.17 -4.97 -2.61
CA THR A 380 -18.95 -5.55 -3.94
C THR A 380 -17.61 -5.10 -4.53
N LEU A 381 -17.08 -5.91 -5.44
CA LEU A 381 -15.84 -5.63 -6.16
C LEU A 381 -15.88 -4.27 -6.88
N GLU A 382 -16.99 -3.96 -7.55
CA GLU A 382 -17.17 -2.72 -8.32
C GLU A 382 -17.10 -1.48 -7.42
N CYS A 383 -17.77 -1.52 -6.26
CA CYS A 383 -17.77 -0.41 -5.31
C CYS A 383 -16.38 -0.22 -4.66
N CYS A 384 -15.68 -1.32 -4.33
CA CYS A 384 -14.31 -1.26 -3.81
C CYS A 384 -13.36 -0.66 -4.86
N ASN A 385 -13.41 -1.13 -6.10
CA ASN A 385 -12.59 -0.61 -7.19
C ASN A 385 -12.86 0.88 -7.46
N SER A 386 -14.13 1.30 -7.52
CA SER A 386 -14.48 2.72 -7.70
C SER A 386 -13.98 3.61 -6.56
N LEU A 387 -13.97 3.11 -5.31
CA LEU A 387 -13.42 3.86 -4.19
C LEU A 387 -11.89 3.89 -4.26
N MET A 388 -11.23 2.79 -4.59
CA MET A 388 -9.78 2.74 -4.78
C MET A 388 -9.30 3.69 -5.88
N THR A 389 -9.98 3.72 -7.03
CA THR A 389 -9.65 4.65 -8.12
C THR A 389 -9.89 6.10 -7.71
N SER A 390 -10.94 6.37 -6.94
CA SER A 390 -11.24 7.68 -6.38
C SER A 390 -10.19 8.16 -5.39
N LEU A 391 -9.79 7.31 -4.43
CA LEU A 391 -8.75 7.59 -3.45
C LEU A 391 -7.40 7.86 -4.15
N LEU A 392 -7.05 7.05 -5.15
CA LEU A 392 -5.86 7.24 -5.96
C LEU A 392 -5.88 8.59 -6.70
N HIS A 393 -7.03 8.97 -7.28
CA HIS A 393 -7.18 10.27 -7.95
C HIS A 393 -6.98 11.44 -6.99
N CYS A 394 -7.47 11.32 -5.75
CA CYS A 394 -7.28 12.30 -4.69
C CYS A 394 -5.86 12.31 -4.10
N GLY A 395 -4.97 11.40 -4.50
CA GLY A 395 -3.60 11.28 -3.98
C GLY A 395 -3.49 10.58 -2.62
N ILE A 396 -4.58 9.97 -2.13
CA ILE A 396 -4.64 9.27 -0.84
C ILE A 396 -4.18 7.81 -1.06
N THR A 397 -2.88 7.64 -1.27
CA THR A 397 -2.30 6.35 -1.70
C THR A 397 -2.25 5.27 -0.61
N GLU A 398 -2.16 5.65 0.66
CA GLU A 398 -2.12 4.71 1.80
C GLU A 398 -3.44 3.96 1.95
N ASP A 399 -4.57 4.68 1.92
CA ASP A 399 -5.92 4.12 2.02
C ASP A 399 -6.25 3.15 0.86
N VAL A 400 -5.63 3.33 -0.32
CA VAL A 400 -5.77 2.38 -1.44
C VAL A 400 -5.15 1.03 -1.08
N VAL A 401 -3.97 1.04 -0.47
CA VAL A 401 -3.27 -0.18 -0.04
C VAL A 401 -4.00 -0.85 1.14
N GLU A 402 -4.54 -0.05 2.06
CA GLU A 402 -5.38 -0.56 3.15
C GLU A 402 -6.67 -1.20 2.60
N MET A 403 -7.32 -0.56 1.63
CA MET A 403 -8.51 -1.12 0.97
C MET A 403 -8.20 -2.44 0.27
N PHE A 404 -7.05 -2.55 -0.41
CA PHE A 404 -6.60 -3.82 -0.99
C PHE A 404 -6.46 -4.91 0.08
N GLY A 405 -5.82 -4.59 1.22
CA GLY A 405 -5.72 -5.51 2.36
C GLY A 405 -7.09 -5.94 2.89
N LEU A 406 -8.03 -5.01 3.03
CA LEU A 406 -9.40 -5.28 3.45
C LEU A 406 -10.16 -6.18 2.45
N MET A 407 -9.97 -6.00 1.15
CA MET A 407 -10.55 -6.86 0.11
C MET A 407 -10.03 -8.30 0.23
N VAL A 408 -8.71 -8.45 0.42
CA VAL A 408 -8.05 -9.75 0.63
C VAL A 408 -8.56 -10.43 1.91
N ASP A 409 -8.60 -9.71 3.03
CA ASP A 409 -9.02 -10.25 4.33
C ASP A 409 -10.48 -10.69 4.36
N LYS A 410 -11.35 -9.96 3.64
CA LYS A 410 -12.78 -10.28 3.53
C LYS A 410 -13.10 -11.27 2.42
N GLY A 411 -12.12 -11.68 1.62
CA GLY A 411 -12.31 -12.59 0.49
C GLY A 411 -13.18 -11.99 -0.62
N VAL A 412 -13.14 -10.67 -0.81
CA VAL A 412 -13.72 -10.01 -2.00
C VAL A 412 -12.84 -10.39 -3.19
N GLY A 413 -13.46 -10.70 -4.34
CA GLY A 413 -12.72 -11.02 -5.57
C GLY A 413 -11.75 -9.90 -5.96
N LEU A 414 -10.67 -10.23 -6.67
CA LEU A 414 -9.70 -9.27 -7.19
C LEU A 414 -9.72 -9.34 -8.72
N ASP A 415 -9.65 -8.20 -9.39
CA ASP A 415 -9.60 -8.09 -10.85
C ASP A 415 -8.41 -7.22 -11.33
N GLU A 416 -8.33 -6.98 -12.65
CA GLU A 416 -7.25 -6.19 -13.23
C GLU A 416 -7.25 -4.74 -12.72
N VAL A 417 -8.43 -4.17 -12.42
CA VAL A 417 -8.57 -2.82 -11.88
C VAL A 417 -8.03 -2.76 -10.46
N THR A 418 -8.31 -3.76 -9.64
CA THR A 418 -7.79 -3.84 -8.27
C THR A 418 -6.26 -3.86 -8.27
N PHE A 419 -5.64 -4.74 -9.08
CA PHE A 419 -4.19 -4.85 -9.17
C PHE A 419 -3.53 -3.60 -9.77
N SER A 420 -4.03 -3.12 -10.92
CA SER A 420 -3.46 -1.97 -11.61
C SER A 420 -3.54 -0.69 -10.76
N THR A 421 -4.64 -0.47 -10.03
CA THR A 421 -4.85 0.67 -9.12
C THR A 421 -3.94 0.59 -7.90
N THR A 422 -3.83 -0.58 -7.28
CA THR A 422 -2.95 -0.77 -6.11
C THR A 422 -1.47 -0.61 -6.48
N LEU A 423 -1.04 -1.20 -7.60
CA LEU A 423 0.31 -1.02 -8.13
C LEU A 423 0.59 0.44 -8.48
N LYS A 424 -0.39 1.13 -9.06
CA LYS A 424 -0.27 2.55 -9.36
C LYS A 424 -0.14 3.40 -8.08
N ALA A 425 -0.95 3.11 -7.07
CA ALA A 425 -0.86 3.77 -5.77
C ALA A 425 0.52 3.58 -5.13
N LEU A 426 1.06 2.36 -5.16
CA LEU A 426 2.42 2.08 -4.69
C LEU A 426 3.49 2.80 -5.49
N SER A 427 3.32 2.92 -6.82
CA SER A 427 4.29 3.60 -7.68
C SER A 427 4.34 5.12 -7.44
N VAL A 428 3.27 5.70 -6.90
CA VAL A 428 3.16 7.16 -6.67
C VAL A 428 3.37 7.51 -5.20
N SER A 429 3.30 6.54 -4.29
CA SER A 429 3.53 6.78 -2.86
C SER A 429 5.02 7.09 -2.59
N ALA A 430 5.28 7.94 -1.60
CA ALA A 430 6.64 8.26 -1.14
C ALA A 430 7.40 7.03 -0.60
N SER A 431 6.66 5.95 -0.32
CA SER A 431 7.14 4.68 0.21
C SER A 431 7.19 3.57 -0.86
N THR A 432 7.47 3.93 -2.12
CA THR A 432 7.56 2.97 -3.25
C THR A 432 8.59 1.87 -2.92
N SER A 433 8.15 0.73 -2.41
CA SER A 433 9.01 -0.40 -2.04
C SER A 433 9.01 -1.45 -3.15
N PHE A 434 10.21 -1.84 -3.57
CA PHE A 434 10.41 -2.93 -4.51
C PHE A 434 9.80 -4.25 -4.00
N ALA A 435 9.94 -4.56 -2.69
CA ALA A 435 9.30 -5.73 -2.09
C ALA A 435 7.77 -5.69 -2.20
N SER A 436 7.12 -4.56 -1.90
CA SER A 436 5.66 -4.42 -2.05
C SER A 436 5.21 -4.64 -3.48
N CYS A 437 5.95 -4.09 -4.46
CA CYS A 437 5.68 -4.30 -5.88
C CYS A 437 5.85 -5.78 -6.29
N ARG A 438 6.88 -6.47 -5.76
CA ARG A 438 7.07 -7.92 -5.98
C ARG A 438 6.00 -8.77 -5.32
N LEU A 439 5.52 -8.42 -4.13
CA LEU A 439 4.44 -9.15 -3.46
C LEU A 439 3.15 -9.07 -4.25
N LEU A 440 2.78 -7.88 -4.74
CA LEU A 440 1.63 -7.70 -5.61
C LEU A 440 1.82 -8.37 -6.98
N HIS A 441 3.02 -8.35 -7.56
CA HIS A 441 3.32 -9.09 -8.78
C HIS A 441 3.13 -10.60 -8.57
N CYS A 442 3.66 -11.17 -7.47
CA CYS A 442 3.43 -12.56 -7.10
C CYS A 442 1.93 -12.86 -6.87
N CYS A 443 1.19 -11.93 -6.29
CA CYS A 443 -0.26 -12.04 -6.11
C CYS A 443 -0.99 -12.04 -7.47
N ALA A 444 -0.65 -11.12 -8.38
CA ALA A 444 -1.19 -11.07 -9.73
C ALA A 444 -0.92 -12.36 -10.52
N ILE A 445 0.30 -12.91 -10.42
CA ILE A 445 0.65 -14.22 -11.00
C ILE A 445 -0.22 -15.34 -10.42
N LYS A 446 -0.31 -15.44 -9.09
CA LYS A 446 -1.13 -16.46 -8.43
C LYS A 446 -2.62 -16.34 -8.75
N SER A 447 -3.09 -15.12 -9.01
CA SER A 447 -4.46 -14.82 -9.40
C SER A 447 -4.71 -14.92 -10.92
N GLY A 448 -3.68 -15.17 -11.73
CA GLY A 448 -3.81 -15.34 -13.19
C GLY A 448 -3.83 -14.05 -14.03
N PHE A 449 -3.48 -12.91 -13.45
CA PHE A 449 -3.49 -11.59 -14.12
C PHE A 449 -2.11 -11.18 -14.68
N GLU A 450 -1.14 -12.08 -14.76
CA GLU A 450 0.22 -11.78 -15.26
C GLU A 450 0.26 -11.37 -16.75
N SER A 451 -0.71 -11.84 -17.53
CA SER A 451 -0.82 -11.56 -18.98
C SER A 451 -1.66 -10.32 -19.28
N ASP A 452 -2.30 -9.72 -18.26
CA ASP A 452 -3.17 -8.57 -18.45
C ASP A 452 -2.34 -7.31 -18.74
N ASN A 453 -2.71 -6.58 -19.81
CA ASN A 453 -1.97 -5.42 -20.26
C ASN A 453 -2.00 -4.27 -19.24
N ALA A 454 -3.10 -4.05 -18.52
CA ALA A 454 -3.21 -2.96 -17.55
C ALA A 454 -2.37 -3.25 -16.29
N VAL A 455 -2.41 -4.50 -15.80
CA VAL A 455 -1.55 -4.95 -14.70
C VAL A 455 -0.08 -4.89 -15.10
N ALA A 456 0.27 -5.38 -16.30
CA ALA A 456 1.64 -5.32 -16.81
C ALA A 456 2.15 -3.89 -16.97
N CYS A 457 1.34 -2.95 -17.48
CA CYS A 457 1.71 -1.53 -17.54
C CYS A 457 1.97 -0.93 -16.16
N SER A 458 1.10 -1.21 -15.18
CA SER A 458 1.30 -0.74 -13.80
C SER A 458 2.53 -1.38 -13.15
N LEU A 459 2.85 -2.65 -13.44
CA LEU A 459 4.08 -3.31 -13.00
C LEU A 459 5.32 -2.68 -13.65
N ILE A 460 5.27 -2.39 -14.94
CA ILE A 460 6.35 -1.69 -15.67
C ILE A 460 6.62 -0.32 -15.04
N ASP A 461 5.58 0.49 -14.81
CA ASP A 461 5.71 1.81 -14.17
C ASP A 461 6.25 1.69 -12.73
N ALA A 462 5.71 0.76 -11.94
CA ALA A 462 6.16 0.52 -10.56
C ALA A 462 7.64 0.10 -10.49
N TYR A 463 8.05 -0.94 -11.24
CA TYR A 463 9.45 -1.38 -11.26
C TYR A 463 10.39 -0.31 -11.83
N SER A 464 9.96 0.44 -12.84
CA SER A 464 10.79 1.50 -13.41
C SER A 464 11.04 2.64 -12.43
N ARG A 465 10.09 2.91 -11.52
CA ARG A 465 10.22 3.91 -10.46
C ARG A 465 11.03 3.41 -9.27
N CYS A 466 11.05 2.10 -9.02
CA CYS A 466 11.98 1.46 -8.08
C CYS A 466 13.43 1.34 -8.63
N GLY A 467 13.75 1.90 -9.79
CA GLY A 467 15.07 1.76 -10.42
C GLY A 467 15.36 0.39 -11.06
N HIS A 468 14.41 -0.55 -11.05
CA HIS A 468 14.59 -1.91 -11.57
C HIS A 468 14.05 -2.09 -12.99
N ILE A 469 14.61 -1.33 -13.94
CA ILE A 469 14.18 -1.32 -15.35
C ILE A 469 14.31 -2.69 -16.05
N GLU A 470 15.27 -3.54 -15.62
CA GLU A 470 15.42 -4.91 -16.12
C GLU A 470 14.19 -5.77 -15.86
N LEU A 471 13.56 -5.60 -14.68
CA LEU A 471 12.33 -6.32 -14.34
C LEU A 471 11.13 -5.77 -15.10
N SER A 472 11.06 -4.45 -15.32
CA SER A 472 10.09 -3.85 -16.24
C SER A 472 10.21 -4.46 -17.64
N ARG A 473 11.44 -4.69 -18.12
CA ARG A 473 11.68 -5.31 -19.42
C ARG A 473 11.22 -6.77 -19.46
N ILE A 474 11.52 -7.56 -18.42
CA ILE A 474 11.05 -8.95 -18.31
C ILE A 474 9.53 -9.02 -18.29
N VAL A 475 8.86 -8.11 -17.57
CA VAL A 475 7.39 -8.03 -17.56
C VAL A 475 6.88 -7.73 -18.97
N PHE A 476 7.47 -6.76 -19.67
CA PHE A 476 7.08 -6.41 -21.03
C PHE A 476 7.25 -7.56 -22.02
N ASP A 477 8.38 -8.28 -21.97
CA ASP A 477 8.66 -9.38 -22.89
C ASP A 477 7.73 -10.59 -22.69
N LYS A 478 7.09 -10.71 -21.52
CA LYS A 478 6.07 -11.73 -21.24
C LYS A 478 4.69 -11.38 -21.78
N ILE A 479 4.44 -10.15 -22.21
CA ILE A 479 3.14 -9.72 -22.74
C ILE A 479 2.92 -10.38 -24.12
N PRO A 480 1.86 -11.18 -24.32
CA PRO A 480 1.63 -11.87 -25.60
C PRO A 480 1.37 -10.90 -26.78
N SER A 481 0.64 -9.81 -26.52
CA SER A 481 0.26 -8.81 -27.52
C SER A 481 0.31 -7.40 -26.93
N PRO A 482 1.51 -6.80 -26.81
CA PRO A 482 1.67 -5.47 -26.23
C PRO A 482 1.03 -4.40 -27.13
N ASN A 483 0.17 -3.57 -26.54
CA ASN A 483 -0.44 -2.42 -27.21
C ASN A 483 0.44 -1.15 -27.06
N VAL A 484 0.01 -0.03 -27.66
CA VAL A 484 0.72 1.26 -27.58
C VAL A 484 1.01 1.67 -26.13
N ILE A 485 0.07 1.44 -25.20
CA ILE A 485 0.22 1.79 -23.77
C ILE A 485 1.35 0.99 -23.11
N CYS A 486 1.51 -0.30 -23.44
CA CYS A 486 2.59 -1.14 -22.92
C CYS A 486 3.96 -0.60 -23.35
N PHE A 487 4.10 -0.25 -24.64
CA PHE A 487 5.32 0.35 -25.15
C PHE A 487 5.57 1.72 -24.52
N THR A 488 4.56 2.59 -24.44
CA THR A 488 4.67 3.92 -23.82
C THR A 488 5.09 3.81 -22.35
N SER A 489 4.56 2.84 -21.60
CA SER A 489 4.95 2.59 -20.20
C SER A 489 6.43 2.25 -20.08
N LEU A 490 6.95 1.41 -20.98
CA LEU A 490 8.36 1.03 -20.98
C LEU A 490 9.27 2.17 -21.48
N ILE A 491 8.87 2.90 -22.52
CA ILE A 491 9.58 4.10 -23.02
C ILE A 491 9.71 5.13 -21.91
N ASN A 492 8.63 5.37 -21.16
CA ASN A 492 8.64 6.26 -20.00
C ASN A 492 9.55 5.73 -18.87
N GLY A 493 9.55 4.42 -18.64
CA GLY A 493 10.47 3.78 -17.70
C GLY A 493 11.94 4.00 -18.06
N TYR A 494 12.30 3.79 -19.33
CA TYR A 494 13.65 4.07 -19.84
C TYR A 494 14.01 5.56 -19.75
N ALA A 495 13.08 6.45 -20.12
CA ALA A 495 13.28 7.89 -20.03
C ALA A 495 13.63 8.34 -18.59
N ARG A 496 12.88 7.87 -17.59
CA ARG A 496 13.10 8.21 -16.18
C ARG A 496 14.42 7.69 -15.61
N ASN A 497 14.92 6.56 -16.12
CA ASN A 497 16.18 5.96 -15.68
C ASN A 497 17.39 6.46 -16.51
N GLY A 498 17.23 7.50 -17.33
CA GLY A 498 18.32 8.07 -18.14
C GLY A 498 18.76 7.21 -19.32
N MET A 499 17.94 6.25 -19.74
CA MET A 499 18.20 5.30 -20.83
C MET A 499 17.48 5.73 -22.11
N GLY A 500 17.74 6.96 -22.56
CA GLY A 500 17.00 7.57 -23.67
C GLY A 500 17.16 6.85 -25.01
N ARG A 501 18.29 6.18 -25.25
CA ARG A 501 18.56 5.44 -26.50
C ARG A 501 17.68 4.19 -26.59
N GLU A 502 17.60 3.43 -25.51
CA GLU A 502 16.73 2.26 -25.35
C GLU A 502 15.26 2.67 -25.47
N GLY A 503 14.89 3.84 -24.93
CA GLY A 503 13.56 4.43 -25.13
C GLY A 503 13.23 4.69 -26.61
N LEU A 504 14.19 5.22 -27.38
CA LEU A 504 14.02 5.42 -28.84
C LEU A 504 13.96 4.11 -29.61
N GLU A 505 14.76 3.11 -29.23
CA GLU A 505 14.70 1.76 -29.82
C GLU A 505 13.33 1.12 -29.61
N MET A 506 12.74 1.27 -28.42
CA MET A 506 11.39 0.79 -28.15
C MET A 506 10.32 1.53 -28.96
N LEU A 507 10.48 2.83 -29.20
CA LEU A 507 9.59 3.57 -30.09
C LEU A 507 9.68 3.09 -31.54
N GLN A 508 10.89 2.78 -32.02
CA GLN A 508 11.07 2.18 -33.35
C GLN A 508 10.47 0.78 -33.42
N ALA A 509 10.64 -0.04 -32.37
CA ALA A 509 10.04 -1.37 -32.29
C ALA A 509 8.50 -1.31 -32.32
N LEU A 510 7.89 -0.29 -31.68
CA LEU A 510 6.46 0.00 -31.75
C LEU A 510 6.03 0.21 -33.22
N VAL A 511 6.75 1.06 -33.95
CA VAL A 511 6.47 1.34 -35.37
C VAL A 511 6.67 0.09 -36.24
N GLN A 512 7.72 -0.68 -36.01
CA GLN A 512 8.00 -1.93 -36.74
C GLN A 512 6.92 -3.00 -36.52
N LYS A 513 6.27 -3.01 -35.35
CA LYS A 513 5.10 -3.86 -35.06
C LYS A 513 3.81 -3.40 -35.74
N GLY A 514 3.86 -2.30 -36.51
CA GLY A 514 2.68 -1.74 -37.20
C GLY A 514 1.75 -0.95 -36.27
N LEU A 515 2.17 -0.68 -35.03
CA LEU A 515 1.44 0.18 -34.12
C LEU A 515 1.78 1.65 -34.44
N LYS A 516 0.80 2.56 -34.27
CA LYS A 516 1.02 3.99 -34.44
C LYS A 516 1.35 4.61 -33.09
N PRO A 517 2.52 5.26 -32.92
CA PRO A 517 2.79 5.97 -31.69
C PRO A 517 1.80 7.13 -31.52
N ASP A 518 1.37 7.36 -30.28
CA ASP A 518 0.51 8.47 -29.92
C ASP A 518 1.30 9.67 -29.38
N ARG A 519 0.61 10.75 -29.05
CA ARG A 519 1.21 11.96 -28.46
C ARG A 519 2.00 11.64 -27.19
N VAL A 520 1.51 10.73 -26.35
CA VAL A 520 2.16 10.40 -25.07
C VAL A 520 3.47 9.63 -25.29
N ALA A 521 3.49 8.70 -26.24
CA ALA A 521 4.70 7.95 -26.63
C ALA A 521 5.83 8.89 -27.08
N PHE A 522 5.50 9.88 -27.94
CA PHE A 522 6.46 10.89 -28.38
C PHE A 522 6.95 11.76 -27.22
N LEU A 523 6.06 12.21 -26.33
CA LEU A 523 6.44 12.98 -25.15
C LEU A 523 7.41 12.22 -24.24
N CYS A 524 7.14 10.94 -23.96
CA CYS A 524 8.01 10.10 -23.14
C CYS A 524 9.39 9.90 -23.80
N ALA A 525 9.43 9.65 -25.11
CA ALA A 525 10.69 9.50 -25.84
C ALA A 525 11.50 10.81 -25.91
N LEU A 526 10.84 11.96 -26.13
CA LEU A 526 11.49 13.29 -26.07
C LEU A 526 12.04 13.58 -24.67
N THR A 527 11.30 13.19 -23.63
CA THR A 527 11.77 13.34 -22.23
C THR A 527 13.01 12.50 -21.98
N GLY A 528 13.04 11.27 -22.50
CA GLY A 528 14.24 10.42 -22.45
C GLY A 528 15.43 11.04 -23.19
N CYS A 529 15.19 11.68 -24.34
CA CYS A 529 16.22 12.43 -25.07
C CYS A 529 16.74 13.62 -24.25
N SER A 530 15.85 14.39 -23.61
CA SER A 530 16.20 15.51 -22.74
C SER A 530 17.10 15.08 -21.59
N TYR A 531 16.72 14.03 -20.85
CA TYR A 531 17.50 13.55 -19.70
C TYR A 531 18.82 12.87 -20.09
N SER A 532 18.89 12.28 -21.29
CA SER A 532 20.11 11.61 -21.79
C SER A 532 20.99 12.51 -22.66
N GLY A 533 20.60 13.77 -22.90
CA GLY A 533 21.34 14.72 -23.74
C GLY A 533 21.40 14.37 -25.24
N LEU A 534 20.43 13.60 -25.75
CA LEU A 534 20.38 13.16 -27.16
C LEU A 534 19.79 14.25 -28.06
N VAL A 535 20.51 15.36 -28.22
CA VAL A 535 20.02 16.57 -28.92
C VAL A 535 19.65 16.31 -30.37
N LYS A 536 20.49 15.57 -31.12
CA LYS A 536 20.26 15.32 -32.55
C LYS A 536 19.03 14.44 -32.76
N GLU A 537 18.96 13.35 -32.00
CA GLU A 537 17.86 12.39 -32.04
C GLU A 537 16.54 13.04 -31.57
N GLY A 538 16.57 13.86 -30.52
CA GLY A 538 15.40 14.58 -30.03
C GLY A 538 14.82 15.57 -31.05
N ARG A 539 15.67 16.26 -31.82
CA ARG A 539 15.23 17.14 -32.93
C ARG A 539 14.55 16.35 -34.04
N LEU A 540 15.22 15.30 -34.51
CA LEU A 540 14.67 14.40 -35.53
C LEU A 540 13.32 13.83 -35.08
N LEU A 541 13.22 13.45 -33.81
CA LEU A 541 11.99 12.94 -33.23
C LEU A 541 10.87 13.99 -33.24
N PHE A 542 11.14 15.22 -32.79
CA PHE A 542 10.18 16.32 -32.78
C PHE A 542 9.68 16.66 -34.18
N ASP A 543 10.57 16.71 -35.18
CA ASP A 543 10.21 16.98 -36.58
C ASP A 543 9.41 15.81 -37.20
N SER A 544 9.76 14.57 -36.84
CA SER A 544 9.08 13.37 -37.35
C SER A 544 7.61 13.29 -36.91
N MET A 545 7.26 13.86 -35.74
CA MET A 545 5.88 13.87 -35.23
C MET A 545 4.91 14.41 -36.27
N LYS A 546 5.21 15.57 -36.84
CA LYS A 546 4.36 16.22 -37.84
C LYS A 546 4.59 15.65 -39.25
N THR A 547 5.85 15.47 -39.64
CA THR A 547 6.22 15.14 -41.02
C THR A 547 5.92 13.69 -41.40
N LEU A 548 6.14 12.74 -40.49
CA LEU A 548 6.00 11.31 -40.74
C LEU A 548 4.73 10.72 -40.12
N HIS A 549 4.30 11.24 -38.96
CA HIS A 549 3.20 10.66 -38.18
C HIS A 549 1.91 11.51 -38.19
N GLY A 550 1.95 12.73 -38.73
CA GLY A 550 0.78 13.63 -38.81
C GLY A 550 0.27 14.10 -37.43
N ILE A 551 1.12 14.08 -36.40
CA ILE A 551 0.80 14.48 -35.04
C ILE A 551 1.34 15.89 -34.82
N ASP A 552 0.45 16.86 -34.61
CA ASP A 552 0.86 18.21 -34.22
C ASP A 552 1.41 18.24 -32.78
N PRO A 553 2.63 18.75 -32.55
CA PRO A 553 3.19 18.91 -31.22
C PRO A 553 2.37 19.88 -30.36
N ASP A 554 2.05 19.47 -29.13
CA ASP A 554 1.37 20.32 -28.15
C ASP A 554 2.35 21.03 -27.20
N ARG A 555 1.79 21.80 -26.26
CA ARG A 555 2.53 22.57 -25.24
C ARG A 555 3.59 21.73 -24.50
N GLN A 556 3.32 20.47 -24.17
CA GLN A 556 4.25 19.62 -23.42
C GLN A 556 5.46 19.19 -24.27
N HIS A 557 5.24 18.94 -25.56
CA HIS A 557 6.32 18.58 -26.50
C HIS A 557 7.28 19.76 -26.73
N TYR A 558 6.76 20.97 -26.88
CA TYR A 558 7.58 22.19 -26.96
C TYR A 558 8.39 22.40 -25.68
N SER A 559 7.75 22.29 -24.50
CA SER A 559 8.44 22.44 -23.21
C SER A 559 9.61 21.46 -23.05
N CYS A 560 9.38 20.19 -23.40
CA CYS A 560 10.41 19.15 -23.31
C CYS A 560 11.58 19.41 -24.27
N THR A 561 11.29 19.85 -25.50
CA THR A 561 12.32 20.14 -26.50
C THR A 561 13.12 21.40 -26.15
N VAL A 562 12.47 22.42 -25.59
CA VAL A 562 13.15 23.61 -25.05
C VAL A 562 14.05 23.23 -23.87
N ASP A 563 13.61 22.34 -22.96
CA ASP A 563 14.45 21.84 -21.86
C ASP A 563 15.69 21.10 -22.38
N LEU A 564 15.53 20.25 -23.40
CA LEU A 564 16.63 19.56 -24.08
C LEU A 564 17.66 20.54 -24.66
N LEU A 565 17.20 21.54 -25.43
CA LEU A 565 18.07 22.56 -26.03
C LEU A 565 18.72 23.47 -24.98
N GLY A 566 17.96 23.85 -23.96
CA GLY A 566 18.42 24.67 -22.85
C GLY A 566 19.53 24.01 -22.05
N ARG A 567 19.37 22.71 -21.72
CA ARG A 567 20.43 21.91 -21.06
C ARG A 567 21.68 21.79 -21.92
N ALA A 568 21.52 21.67 -23.24
CA ALA A 568 22.63 21.60 -24.20
C ALA A 568 23.33 22.95 -24.47
N GLY A 569 22.80 24.07 -23.95
CA GLY A 569 23.36 25.40 -24.15
C GLY A 569 23.00 26.06 -25.49
N LEU A 570 22.10 25.46 -26.28
CA LEU A 570 21.62 25.99 -27.56
C LEU A 570 20.47 26.98 -27.32
N LEU A 571 20.79 28.08 -26.63
CA LEU A 571 19.79 28.96 -26.02
C LEU A 571 19.04 29.84 -27.02
N ASP A 572 19.70 30.33 -28.07
CA ASP A 572 19.04 31.11 -29.14
C ASP A 572 18.02 30.25 -29.89
N GLU A 573 18.37 29.00 -30.22
CA GLU A 573 17.44 28.05 -30.86
C GLU A 573 16.29 27.66 -29.92
N ALA A 574 16.55 27.53 -28.62
CA ALA A 574 15.51 27.26 -27.63
C ALA A 574 14.52 28.44 -27.50
N GLU A 575 15.00 29.68 -27.60
CA GLU A 575 14.16 30.89 -27.64
C GLU A 575 13.31 30.93 -28.92
N GLU A 576 13.89 30.65 -30.09
CA GLU A 576 13.18 30.59 -31.37
C GLU A 576 12.06 29.54 -31.36
N LEU A 577 12.37 28.33 -30.88
CA LEU A 577 11.39 27.24 -30.81
C LEU A 577 10.21 27.59 -29.90
N LEU A 578 10.48 28.28 -28.80
CA LEU A 578 9.46 28.69 -27.84
C LEU A 578 8.56 29.80 -28.40
N GLN A 579 9.09 30.70 -29.24
CA GLN A 579 8.29 31.68 -29.98
C GLN A 579 7.36 31.04 -31.02
N MET A 580 7.72 29.87 -31.56
CA MET A 580 6.88 29.08 -32.48
C MET A 580 5.80 28.26 -31.76
N ALA A 581 5.88 28.12 -30.43
CA ALA A 581 4.92 27.32 -29.66
C ALA A 581 3.49 27.93 -29.72
N PRO A 582 2.43 27.09 -29.63
CA PRO A 582 1.05 27.57 -29.55
C PRO A 582 0.87 28.56 -28.40
N GLY A 583 0.45 29.80 -28.71
CA GLY A 583 0.31 30.87 -27.72
C GLY A 583 1.62 31.56 -27.31
N LYS A 584 2.75 31.33 -28.02
CA LYS A 584 4.09 31.91 -27.75
C LYS A 584 4.72 31.51 -26.41
N GLY A 585 4.36 30.33 -25.89
CA GLY A 585 4.88 29.80 -24.63
C GLY A 585 4.20 30.36 -23.37
N ASP A 586 4.30 29.63 -22.27
CA ASP A 586 3.75 29.94 -20.95
C ASP A 586 4.85 30.40 -19.96
N GLY A 587 4.47 30.88 -18.77
CA GLY A 587 5.44 31.27 -17.75
C GLY A 587 6.40 30.14 -17.35
N VAL A 588 5.95 28.88 -17.37
CA VAL A 588 6.77 27.71 -17.00
C VAL A 588 7.90 27.44 -18.01
N MET A 589 7.62 27.47 -19.30
CA MET A 589 8.64 27.25 -20.35
C MET A 589 9.66 28.38 -20.38
N TRP A 590 9.20 29.63 -20.32
CA TRP A 590 10.09 30.80 -20.23
C TRP A 590 10.94 30.76 -18.95
N SER A 591 10.39 30.29 -17.83
CA SER A 591 11.13 30.06 -16.58
C SER A 591 12.20 28.96 -16.74
N SER A 592 11.90 27.87 -17.45
CA SER A 592 12.88 26.81 -17.72
C SER A 592 14.05 27.31 -18.58
N LEU A 593 13.75 28.08 -19.63
CA LEU A 593 14.78 28.69 -20.48
C LEU A 593 15.63 29.71 -19.71
N LEU A 594 15.04 30.54 -18.83
CA LEU A 594 15.78 31.48 -17.99
C LEU A 594 16.75 30.75 -17.05
N ARG A 595 16.33 29.62 -16.49
CA ARG A 595 17.19 28.76 -15.67
C ARG A 595 18.37 28.25 -16.48
N SER A 596 18.15 27.83 -17.72
CA SER A 596 19.21 27.37 -18.63
C SER A 596 20.18 28.49 -19.01
N CYS A 597 19.66 29.69 -19.32
CA CYS A 597 20.48 30.88 -19.59
C CYS A 597 21.41 31.22 -18.42
N ARG A 598 20.89 31.06 -17.21
CA ARG A 598 21.64 31.28 -15.97
C ARG A 598 22.74 30.25 -15.76
N VAL A 599 22.45 28.96 -15.95
CA VAL A 599 23.44 27.87 -15.84
C VAL A 599 24.60 28.04 -16.85
N HIS A 600 24.29 28.48 -18.07
CA HIS A 600 25.29 28.69 -19.13
C HIS A 600 25.87 30.11 -19.19
N GLY A 601 25.47 31.01 -18.27
CA GLY A 601 25.97 32.39 -18.22
C GLY A 601 25.65 33.26 -19.44
N ASN A 602 24.59 32.95 -20.20
CA ASN A 602 24.22 33.72 -21.39
C ASN A 602 23.34 34.94 -21.02
N GLU A 603 23.98 36.09 -20.94
CA GLU A 603 23.32 37.35 -20.57
C GLU A 603 22.35 37.86 -21.65
N ILE A 604 22.65 37.61 -22.93
CA ILE A 604 21.94 38.19 -24.07
C ILE A 604 20.53 37.59 -24.16
N VAL A 605 20.44 36.26 -24.23
CA VAL A 605 19.16 35.54 -24.25
C VAL A 605 18.45 35.69 -22.90
N GLY A 606 19.20 35.59 -21.79
CA GLY A 606 18.64 35.70 -20.45
C GLY A 606 17.93 37.02 -20.17
N ARG A 607 18.42 38.16 -20.68
CA ARG A 607 17.75 39.46 -20.57
C ARG A 607 16.44 39.53 -21.36
N ARG A 608 16.40 38.96 -22.57
CA ARG A 608 15.17 38.90 -23.38
C ARG A 608 14.12 38.04 -22.69
N VAL A 609 14.50 36.84 -22.26
CA VAL A 609 13.63 35.90 -21.54
C VAL A 609 13.11 36.52 -20.23
N ALA A 610 13.98 37.15 -19.44
CA ALA A 610 13.60 37.81 -18.19
C ALA A 610 12.55 38.92 -18.41
N LYS A 611 12.67 39.69 -19.50
CA LYS A 611 11.70 40.72 -19.87
C LYS A 611 10.36 40.08 -20.26
N THR A 612 10.37 39.09 -21.13
CA THR A 612 9.15 38.39 -21.58
C THR A 612 8.43 37.71 -20.42
N LEU A 613 9.17 37.09 -19.49
CA LEU A 613 8.58 36.43 -18.32
C LEU A 613 7.88 37.42 -17.37
N LEU A 614 8.45 38.63 -17.19
CA LEU A 614 7.81 39.72 -16.41
C LEU A 614 6.59 40.33 -17.12
N GLU A 615 6.50 40.25 -18.45
CA GLU A 615 5.35 40.70 -19.23
C GLU A 615 4.19 39.68 -19.17
N ILE A 616 4.51 38.38 -19.15
CA ILE A 616 3.51 37.30 -19.11
C ILE A 616 2.93 37.13 -17.70
N GLU A 617 3.77 37.11 -16.67
CA GLU A 617 3.36 36.88 -15.27
C GLU A 617 3.85 38.03 -14.34
N PRO A 618 3.36 39.27 -14.52
CA PRO A 618 3.80 40.43 -13.74
C PRO A 618 3.44 40.35 -12.24
N GLU A 619 2.53 39.43 -11.89
CA GLU A 619 1.97 39.27 -10.55
C GLU A 619 2.51 38.06 -9.79
N ASP A 620 3.24 37.13 -10.44
CA ASP A 620 3.79 35.94 -9.78
C ASP A 620 5.09 36.28 -8.98
N PRO A 621 5.09 36.13 -7.65
CA PRO A 621 6.27 36.37 -6.82
C PRO A 621 7.43 35.40 -7.08
N ALA A 622 7.17 34.17 -7.51
CA ALA A 622 8.19 33.17 -7.83
C ALA A 622 8.99 33.58 -9.07
N VAL A 623 8.28 34.07 -10.09
CA VAL A 623 8.87 34.67 -11.30
C VAL A 623 9.73 35.89 -10.96
N CYS A 624 9.21 36.81 -10.14
CA CYS A 624 9.97 38.00 -9.71
C CYS A 624 11.28 37.63 -8.99
N LEU A 625 11.26 36.59 -8.15
CA LEU A 625 12.45 36.07 -7.47
C LEU A 625 13.42 35.39 -8.44
N GLN A 626 12.91 34.60 -9.39
CA GLN A 626 13.75 33.93 -10.39
C GLN A 626 14.48 34.95 -11.28
N VAL A 627 13.76 35.98 -11.75
CA VAL A 627 14.33 37.06 -12.55
C VAL A 627 15.31 37.91 -11.73
N SER A 628 15.00 38.18 -10.46
CA SER A 628 15.93 38.86 -9.55
C SER A 628 17.24 38.08 -9.37
N ASN A 629 17.17 36.75 -9.24
CA ASN A 629 18.36 35.92 -9.09
C ASN A 629 19.23 35.98 -10.36
N PHE A 630 18.62 35.90 -11.54
CA PHE A 630 19.33 36.11 -12.80
C PHE A 630 20.04 37.49 -12.86
N TYR A 631 19.33 38.59 -12.59
CA TYR A 631 19.94 39.93 -12.58
C TYR A 631 21.04 40.09 -11.52
N SER A 632 20.92 39.40 -10.38
CA SER A 632 21.96 39.38 -9.35
C SER A 632 23.24 38.68 -9.81
N GLU A 633 23.10 37.59 -10.56
CA GLU A 633 24.22 36.77 -11.02
C GLU A 633 25.01 37.44 -12.15
N ILE A 634 24.34 38.25 -12.99
CA ILE A 634 24.99 39.07 -14.04
C ILE A 634 25.52 40.43 -13.50
N GLY A 635 25.51 40.64 -12.18
CA GLY A 635 26.07 41.84 -11.53
C GLY A 635 25.15 43.08 -11.48
N GLU A 636 23.89 42.98 -11.90
CA GLU A 636 22.91 44.08 -11.83
C GLU A 636 22.11 44.09 -10.51
N PHE A 637 22.83 44.36 -9.42
CA PHE A 637 22.28 44.35 -8.07
C PHE A 637 21.16 45.36 -7.83
N HIS A 638 21.15 46.49 -8.55
CA HIS A 638 20.11 47.51 -8.43
C HIS A 638 18.75 46.98 -8.92
N THR A 639 18.72 46.43 -10.15
CA THR A 639 17.54 45.80 -10.77
C THR A 639 17.04 44.63 -9.92
N SER A 640 17.95 43.79 -9.43
CA SER A 640 17.63 42.67 -8.53
C SER A 640 16.98 43.13 -7.21
N THR A 641 17.53 44.17 -6.57
CA THR A 641 17.01 44.70 -5.30
C THR A 641 15.61 45.31 -5.46
N GLN A 642 15.37 45.99 -6.58
CA GLN A 642 14.05 46.56 -6.88
C GLN A 642 12.99 45.45 -7.06
N LEU A 643 13.34 44.36 -7.76
CA LEU A 643 12.47 43.19 -7.92
C LEU A 643 12.21 42.45 -6.60
N ARG A 644 13.22 42.30 -5.73
CA ARG A 644 13.05 41.69 -4.39
C ARG A 644 12.16 42.54 -3.48
N LYS A 645 12.29 43.87 -3.52
CA LYS A 645 11.39 44.77 -2.79
C LYS A 645 9.94 44.64 -3.27
N ARG A 646 9.72 44.54 -4.59
CA ARG A 646 8.40 44.28 -5.17
C ARG A 646 7.83 42.93 -4.70
N ALA A 647 8.63 41.87 -4.66
CA ALA A 647 8.21 40.55 -4.16
C ALA A 647 7.92 40.54 -2.64
N MET A 648 8.74 41.20 -1.82
CA MET A 648 8.56 41.26 -0.36
C MET A 648 7.31 42.04 0.07
N SER A 649 6.89 43.03 -0.72
CA SER A 649 5.65 43.78 -0.46
C SER A 649 4.38 42.92 -0.53
N ARG A 650 4.46 41.68 -1.05
CA ARG A 650 3.32 40.82 -1.39
C ARG A 650 3.12 39.57 -0.50
N LYS A 651 3.70 39.50 0.71
CA LYS A 651 3.55 38.40 1.72
C LYS A 651 3.60 36.98 1.13
N VAL A 652 4.79 36.42 0.94
CA VAL A 652 4.97 35.06 0.40
C VAL A 652 5.34 34.06 1.50
N THR A 653 4.63 32.93 1.57
CA THR A 653 5.01 31.71 2.31
C THR A 653 5.58 30.68 1.33
N ARG A 654 6.78 30.15 1.61
CA ARG A 654 7.42 29.08 0.80
C ARG A 654 6.98 27.70 1.31
N LYS A 655 6.64 26.78 0.39
CA LYS A 655 6.72 25.34 0.63
C LYS A 655 8.05 24.83 0.06
N ILE A 656 8.78 24.05 0.85
CA ILE A 656 10.07 23.44 0.46
C ILE A 656 9.75 22.16 -0.29
N GLY A 657 10.37 21.95 -1.45
CA GLY A 657 10.32 20.68 -2.19
C GLY A 657 11.51 19.82 -1.81
N HIS A 658 11.28 18.51 -1.64
CA HIS A 658 12.30 17.52 -1.34
C HIS A 658 12.63 16.70 -2.60
N SER A 659 13.89 16.30 -2.76
CA SER A 659 14.33 15.32 -3.76
C SER A 659 15.29 14.33 -3.11
N LEU A 660 14.97 13.04 -3.21
CA LEU A 660 15.80 11.93 -2.76
C LEU A 660 16.78 11.54 -3.88
N ILE A 661 18.04 11.26 -3.56
CA ILE A 661 19.01 10.68 -4.50
C ILE A 661 19.52 9.38 -3.88
N GLU A 662 19.32 8.28 -4.61
CA GLU A 662 19.77 6.93 -4.25
C GLU A 662 21.18 6.72 -4.82
N ILE A 663 22.14 6.31 -4.00
CA ILE A 663 23.53 6.04 -4.43
C ILE A 663 23.74 4.52 -4.47
N THR A 664 23.81 3.95 -5.68
CA THR A 664 24.09 2.53 -5.90
C THR A 664 25.59 2.26 -5.89
N ALA A 665 26.07 1.45 -4.93
CA ALA A 665 27.43 0.91 -4.96
C ALA A 665 27.40 -0.54 -5.46
N HIS A 666 27.92 -0.78 -6.67
CA HIS A 666 28.10 -2.11 -7.24
C HIS A 666 29.29 -2.84 -6.60
N GLY A 667 29.07 -4.07 -6.13
CA GLY A 667 30.11 -4.97 -5.64
C GLY A 667 29.69 -6.44 -5.74
N VAL A 668 30.45 -7.20 -6.52
CA VAL A 668 30.21 -8.58 -6.95
C VAL A 668 30.42 -9.61 -5.81
N ALA A 669 29.42 -10.44 -5.52
CA ALA A 669 29.60 -11.81 -5.01
C ALA A 669 28.32 -12.62 -5.24
N GLY A 670 28.44 -13.70 -6.03
CA GLY A 670 27.31 -14.51 -6.51
C GLY A 670 26.80 -15.54 -5.49
N ASN A 671 25.51 -15.83 -5.64
CA ASN A 671 24.82 -17.09 -5.35
C ASN A 671 25.05 -17.72 -3.96
N MET A 672 24.48 -17.13 -2.90
CA MET A 672 23.92 -17.84 -1.74
C MET A 672 23.24 -16.87 -0.74
N VAL A 673 22.28 -16.03 -1.17
CA VAL A 673 21.56 -15.12 -0.26
C VAL A 673 20.12 -14.89 -0.77
N TYR A 674 19.25 -15.89 -0.65
CA TYR A 674 17.87 -15.81 -1.20
C TYR A 674 16.75 -15.60 -0.17
N ASP A 675 17.07 -15.49 1.14
CA ASP A 675 16.07 -15.24 2.20
C ASP A 675 16.35 -14.00 3.09
N ASP A 676 17.50 -13.33 2.94
CA ASP A 676 17.97 -12.34 3.93
C ASP A 676 17.94 -10.86 3.46
N ILE A 677 17.64 -10.58 2.18
CA ILE A 677 17.65 -9.20 1.62
C ILE A 677 16.40 -8.39 2.00
N GLY A 678 15.28 -9.05 2.34
CA GLY A 678 14.05 -8.37 2.77
C GLY A 678 14.20 -7.59 4.09
N MET A 679 15.26 -7.85 4.86
CA MET A 679 15.56 -7.12 6.09
C MET A 679 16.27 -5.78 5.85
N LEU A 680 16.99 -5.63 4.72
CA LEU A 680 17.72 -4.42 4.41
C LEU A 680 16.80 -3.27 3.95
N GLU A 681 15.72 -3.57 3.25
CA GLU A 681 14.70 -2.58 2.84
C GLU A 681 13.90 -2.00 4.02
N VAL A 682 13.74 -2.76 5.13
CA VAL A 682 13.11 -2.24 6.37
C VAL A 682 14.03 -1.19 7.04
N ILE A 683 15.35 -1.29 6.86
CA ILE A 683 16.33 -0.36 7.43
C ILE A 683 16.30 1.00 6.73
N GLU A 684 16.05 1.05 5.42
CA GLU A 684 16.02 2.31 4.66
C GLU A 684 14.71 3.09 4.83
N SER A 685 13.61 2.41 5.16
CA SER A 685 12.34 3.06 5.52
C SER A 685 12.34 3.78 6.88
N LEU A 686 13.41 3.64 7.66
CA LEU A 686 13.55 4.14 9.03
C LEU A 686 14.45 5.39 9.13
N GLU A 687 14.92 5.93 8.01
CA GLU A 687 15.69 7.17 8.02
C GLU A 687 14.90 8.33 8.65
N ILE A 688 15.60 9.07 9.50
CA ILE A 688 15.06 10.27 10.15
C ILE A 688 14.98 11.32 9.05
N GLU A 689 13.76 11.70 8.65
CA GLU A 689 13.51 12.87 7.81
C GLU A 689 14.45 14.00 8.26
N GLU A 690 15.27 14.53 7.34
CA GLU A 690 15.97 15.77 7.57
C GLU A 690 14.93 16.89 7.70
N GLU A 691 14.37 17.06 8.90
CA GLU A 691 14.00 18.39 9.35
C GLU A 691 15.31 19.17 9.35
N ASN A 692 15.47 20.01 8.31
CA ASN A 692 16.48 21.06 8.23
C ASN A 692 16.75 21.54 9.64
N GLY A 693 18.02 21.41 10.07
CA GLY A 693 18.46 21.82 11.38
C GLY A 693 17.80 23.13 11.72
N MET A 694 16.89 23.09 12.71
CA MET A 694 16.46 24.29 13.38
C MET A 694 17.76 24.88 13.89
N GLU A 695 18.29 25.89 13.19
CA GLU A 695 19.26 26.80 13.78
C GLU A 695 18.72 27.07 15.18
N LEU A 696 19.54 26.82 16.20
CA LEU A 696 19.26 27.21 17.57
C LEU A 696 19.09 28.73 17.55
N SER A 697 17.88 29.16 17.18
CA SER A 697 17.46 30.55 17.29
C SER A 697 17.62 30.87 18.76
N PRO A 698 18.31 31.97 19.12
CA PRO A 698 18.54 32.29 20.51
C PRO A 698 17.22 32.24 21.27
N ILE A 699 17.21 31.53 22.39
CA ILE A 699 16.05 31.45 23.29
C ILE A 699 15.65 32.90 23.60
N PRO A 700 14.41 33.33 23.30
CA PRO A 700 14.02 34.71 23.51
C PRO A 700 14.13 35.06 25.00
N ALA A 701 14.94 36.07 25.33
CA ALA A 701 14.89 36.67 26.65
C ALA A 701 13.53 37.38 26.81
N TRP A 702 12.65 36.83 27.65
CA TRP A 702 11.33 37.42 27.92
C TRP A 702 11.47 38.57 28.92
N THR A 703 12.00 39.71 28.48
CA THR A 703 11.79 40.99 29.17
C THR A 703 10.42 41.50 28.73
N SER A 704 9.51 41.74 29.68
CA SER A 704 8.16 42.24 29.37
C SER A 704 8.24 43.43 28.43
N GLU A 705 7.38 43.43 27.41
CA GLU A 705 7.20 44.44 26.35
C GLU A 705 7.73 44.03 24.95
N ARG A 706 7.00 43.09 24.32
CA ARG A 706 6.50 43.13 22.92
C ARG A 706 6.15 41.72 22.46
N GLY A 707 4.92 41.29 22.72
CA GLY A 707 4.40 40.03 22.16
C GLY A 707 2.99 39.73 22.64
N SER A 708 2.15 39.17 21.76
CA SER A 708 0.75 38.81 22.01
C SER A 708 0.56 37.60 22.95
N LYS A 709 1.49 37.35 23.88
CA LYS A 709 1.47 36.22 24.83
C LYS A 709 1.34 36.74 26.25
N VAL A 710 0.57 36.05 27.09
CA VAL A 710 0.32 36.44 28.48
C VAL A 710 1.40 35.84 29.37
N LEU A 711 2.26 36.67 29.95
CA LEU A 711 3.34 36.23 30.84
C LEU A 711 2.80 36.02 32.26
N VAL A 712 3.02 34.84 32.82
CA VAL A 712 2.70 34.48 34.20
C VAL A 712 4.01 34.15 34.91
N ASN A 713 4.56 35.13 35.64
CA ASN A 713 5.82 34.97 36.36
C ASN A 713 5.56 34.39 37.76
N VAL A 714 6.25 33.31 38.15
CA VAL A 714 6.11 32.68 39.48
C VAL A 714 6.36 33.68 40.63
N ASP A 715 7.27 34.64 40.44
CA ASP A 715 7.55 35.69 41.44
C ASP A 715 6.34 36.62 41.65
N SER A 716 5.62 36.93 40.57
CA SER A 716 4.45 37.82 40.62
C SER A 716 3.27 37.24 41.39
N VAL A 717 3.26 35.92 41.61
CA VAL A 717 2.24 35.21 42.39
C VAL A 717 2.75 34.75 43.75
N GLY A 718 3.91 35.25 44.19
CA GLY A 718 4.41 35.12 45.55
C GLY A 718 5.52 34.10 45.78
N ALA A 719 6.20 33.62 44.73
CA ALA A 719 7.40 32.81 44.90
C ALA A 719 8.57 33.67 45.43
N VAL A 720 9.31 33.12 46.39
CA VAL A 720 10.45 33.77 47.05
C VAL A 720 11.74 33.54 46.26
N GLY A 721 12.00 32.30 45.83
CA GLY A 721 13.14 31.96 44.98
C GLY A 721 14.51 32.00 45.69
N ASP A 722 14.55 31.71 47.00
CA ASP A 722 15.76 31.67 47.84
C ASP A 722 16.36 30.26 48.05
N GLY A 723 15.69 29.22 47.54
CA GLY A 723 16.07 27.81 47.68
C GLY A 723 15.72 27.17 49.03
N VAL A 724 15.07 27.90 49.93
CA VAL A 724 14.75 27.47 51.31
C VAL A 724 13.25 27.57 51.60
N SER A 725 12.61 28.64 51.13
CA SER A 725 11.18 28.89 51.28
C SER A 725 10.38 27.96 50.36
N ASP A 726 9.28 27.39 50.87
CA ASP A 726 8.40 26.52 50.08
C ASP A 726 7.60 27.34 49.05
N ASP A 727 8.01 27.25 47.78
CA ASP A 727 7.42 27.97 46.66
C ASP A 727 6.26 27.20 45.98
N THR A 728 5.89 26.02 46.49
CA THR A 728 4.93 25.10 45.86
C THR A 728 3.58 25.76 45.58
N GLN A 729 3.04 26.53 46.54
CA GLN A 729 1.74 27.19 46.38
C GLN A 729 1.78 28.32 45.35
N ALA A 730 2.93 28.99 45.20
CA ALA A 730 3.11 30.00 44.16
C ALA A 730 3.15 29.34 42.77
N PHE A 731 3.85 28.21 42.63
CA PHE A 731 3.87 27.43 41.38
C PHE A 731 2.49 26.90 40.99
N LEU A 732 1.69 26.39 41.94
CA LEU A 732 0.32 25.95 41.68
C LEU A 732 -0.58 27.09 41.20
N LYS A 733 -0.51 28.25 41.86
CA LYS A 733 -1.28 29.44 41.42
C LYS A 733 -0.84 29.92 40.04
N ALA A 734 0.47 29.96 39.78
CA ALA A 734 1.01 30.34 38.48
C ALA A 734 0.53 29.36 37.39
N TRP A 735 0.55 28.06 37.68
CA TRP A 735 0.04 27.02 36.80
C TRP A 735 -1.43 27.20 36.48
N ASP A 736 -2.29 27.39 37.49
CA ASP A 736 -3.74 27.53 37.29
C ASP A 736 -4.06 28.73 36.39
N ILE A 737 -3.35 29.85 36.57
CA ILE A 737 -3.48 31.04 35.72
C ILE A 737 -2.98 30.74 34.30
N ALA A 738 -1.77 30.20 34.16
CA ALA A 738 -1.17 29.95 32.86
C ALA A 738 -1.95 28.92 32.06
N CYS A 739 -2.31 27.79 32.66
CA CYS A 739 -3.04 26.70 32.03
C CYS A 739 -4.45 27.12 31.60
N SER A 740 -5.10 28.04 32.33
CA SER A 740 -6.42 28.58 31.97
C SER A 740 -6.38 29.73 30.96
N THR A 741 -5.20 30.23 30.60
CA THR A 741 -5.03 31.41 29.75
C THR A 741 -4.50 31.01 28.36
N PRO A 742 -5.17 31.40 27.25
CA PRO A 742 -4.68 31.09 25.91
C PRO A 742 -3.38 31.85 25.59
N LYS A 743 -2.43 31.18 24.91
CA LYS A 743 -1.12 31.74 24.51
C LYS A 743 -0.33 32.30 25.71
N SER A 744 -0.37 31.62 26.84
CA SER A 744 0.35 32.01 28.05
C SER A 744 1.79 31.50 28.07
N VAL A 745 2.62 32.16 28.88
CA VAL A 745 3.99 31.74 29.20
C VAL A 745 4.10 31.66 30.73
N LEU A 746 4.26 30.45 31.27
CA LEU A 746 4.63 30.25 32.67
C LEU A 746 6.14 30.45 32.79
N LEU A 747 6.59 31.50 33.48
CA LEU A 747 8.00 31.86 33.59
C LEU A 747 8.57 31.55 34.98
N VAL A 748 9.62 30.72 35.01
CA VAL A 748 10.53 30.55 36.14
C VAL A 748 11.81 31.34 35.83
N PRO A 749 12.03 32.51 36.46
CA PRO A 749 13.05 33.46 36.02
C PRO A 749 14.47 33.04 36.42
N GLN A 750 15.44 33.51 35.63
CA GLN A 750 16.86 33.22 35.80
C GLN A 750 17.43 33.78 37.13
N GLY A 751 18.44 33.10 37.68
CA GLY A 751 19.22 33.58 38.83
C GLY A 751 18.58 33.34 40.20
N ARG A 752 17.47 32.60 40.25
CA ARG A 752 16.74 32.25 41.48
C ARG A 752 16.61 30.74 41.66
N LEU A 753 16.45 30.31 42.90
CA LEU A 753 16.30 28.90 43.30
C LEU A 753 14.94 28.69 43.95
N TYR A 754 14.08 27.86 43.38
CA TYR A 754 12.72 27.64 43.88
C TYR A 754 12.58 26.26 44.49
N LEU A 755 12.36 26.19 45.81
CA LEU A 755 12.10 24.91 46.48
C LEU A 755 10.65 24.52 46.28
N VAL A 756 10.42 23.46 45.49
CA VAL A 756 9.09 22.98 45.13
C VAL A 756 8.91 21.56 45.64
N ASN A 757 7.89 21.31 46.46
CA ASN A 757 7.51 19.98 46.94
C ASN A 757 6.88 19.13 45.82
N ALA A 758 6.72 17.83 46.07
CA ALA A 758 6.04 16.91 45.15
C ALA A 758 4.66 17.45 44.72
N THR A 759 4.49 17.65 43.40
CA THR A 759 3.35 18.38 42.83
C THR A 759 2.92 17.80 41.49
N ARG A 760 1.62 17.83 41.23
CA ARG A 760 1.03 17.49 39.92
C ARG A 760 0.44 18.71 39.26
N PHE A 761 0.87 18.97 38.03
CA PHE A 761 0.38 20.01 37.14
C PHE A 761 -0.50 19.36 36.08
N LYS A 762 -1.81 19.52 36.22
CA LYS A 762 -2.79 18.78 35.44
C LYS A 762 -3.50 19.70 34.44
N GLY A 763 -3.61 19.24 33.20
CA GLY A 763 -4.44 19.85 32.15
C GLY A 763 -5.88 19.32 32.12
N PRO A 764 -6.64 19.59 31.05
CA PRO A 764 -6.19 20.23 29.80
C PRO A 764 -5.95 21.73 29.96
N CYS A 765 -4.93 22.25 29.28
CA CYS A 765 -4.65 23.68 29.23
C CYS A 765 -5.19 24.32 27.96
N SER A 766 -5.38 25.63 28.00
CA SER A 766 -5.72 26.47 26.85
C SER A 766 -4.62 26.44 25.79
N GLU A 767 -4.97 26.70 24.53
CA GLU A 767 -4.05 26.53 23.40
C GLU A 767 -2.75 27.34 23.52
N LYS A 768 -1.62 26.69 23.17
CA LYS A 768 -0.27 27.28 23.03
C LYS A 768 0.38 27.78 24.33
N LEU A 769 0.24 27.01 25.41
CA LEU A 769 1.00 27.21 26.65
C LEU A 769 2.51 26.94 26.42
N VAL A 770 3.34 27.87 26.89
CA VAL A 770 4.79 27.71 26.99
C VAL A 770 5.20 27.72 28.46
N ILE A 771 6.03 26.76 28.86
CA ILE A 771 6.64 26.69 30.19
C ILE A 771 8.11 27.06 30.00
N GLN A 772 8.45 28.30 30.36
CA GLN A 772 9.79 28.87 30.27
C GLN A 772 10.51 28.68 31.61
N ILE A 773 11.54 27.82 31.64
CA ILE A 773 12.34 27.55 32.83
C ILE A 773 13.76 28.08 32.60
N ASP A 774 14.04 29.28 33.12
CA ASP A 774 15.36 29.91 33.07
C ASP A 774 16.09 29.87 34.42
N GLY A 775 15.32 29.73 35.52
CA GLY A 775 15.82 29.58 36.89
C GLY A 775 16.14 28.13 37.30
N THR A 776 16.39 27.93 38.59
CA THR A 776 16.60 26.58 39.17
C THR A 776 15.38 26.17 40.00
N ILE A 777 14.79 25.02 39.72
CA ILE A 777 13.78 24.38 40.57
C ILE A 777 14.49 23.28 41.35
N ILE A 778 14.40 23.28 42.68
CA ILE A 778 15.09 22.34 43.56
C ILE A 778 14.08 21.51 44.36
N ALA A 779 14.36 20.21 44.49
CA ALA A 779 13.56 19.29 45.28
C ALA A 779 13.96 19.32 46.76
N PRO A 780 13.04 18.97 47.68
CA PRO A 780 13.38 18.61 49.05
C PRO A 780 14.39 17.47 49.08
N ASP A 781 15.47 17.64 49.83
CA ASP A 781 16.56 16.67 49.88
C ASP A 781 16.34 15.54 50.90
N GLU A 782 15.54 15.76 51.95
CA GLU A 782 15.28 14.81 53.02
C GLU A 782 14.22 13.75 52.67
N PRO A 783 14.57 12.46 52.54
CA PRO A 783 13.61 11.42 52.18
C PRO A 783 12.48 11.24 53.20
N LYS A 784 12.73 11.58 54.47
CA LYS A 784 11.73 11.50 55.55
C LYS A 784 10.63 12.56 55.43
N ASN A 785 10.94 13.67 54.77
CA ASN A 785 10.04 14.81 54.62
C ASN A 785 9.26 14.76 53.30
N TRP A 786 9.46 13.71 52.49
CA TRP A 786 8.79 13.56 51.21
C TRP A 786 7.29 13.29 51.38
N ASP A 787 6.46 13.83 50.48
CA ASP A 787 5.01 13.66 50.55
C ASP A 787 4.62 12.16 50.43
N PRO A 788 4.02 11.56 51.46
CA PRO A 788 3.60 10.16 51.43
C PRO A 788 2.50 9.88 50.40
N LYS A 789 1.76 10.90 49.93
CA LYS A 789 0.75 10.77 48.87
C LYS A 789 1.38 10.69 47.47
N LEU A 790 2.59 11.20 47.30
CA LEU A 790 3.34 11.22 46.04
C LEU A 790 4.72 10.57 46.20
N PRO A 791 4.78 9.31 46.66
CA PRO A 791 6.04 8.68 47.08
C PRO A 791 7.02 8.42 45.93
N ARG A 792 6.57 8.48 44.67
CA ARG A 792 7.35 8.19 43.45
C ARG A 792 7.37 9.33 42.43
N ILE A 793 6.83 10.50 42.78
CA ILE A 793 6.62 11.61 41.86
C ILE A 793 7.15 12.89 42.49
N TRP A 794 7.89 13.70 41.72
CA TRP A 794 8.20 15.08 42.07
C TRP A 794 7.44 16.08 41.19
N LEU A 795 7.88 16.36 39.97
CA LEU A 795 7.19 17.26 39.04
C LEU A 795 6.47 16.46 37.95
N ASP A 796 5.16 16.25 38.13
CA ASP A 796 4.33 15.49 37.18
C ASP A 796 3.41 16.41 36.39
N PHE A 797 3.61 16.45 35.07
CA PHE A 797 2.77 17.18 34.14
C PHE A 797 1.91 16.18 33.35
N SER A 798 0.59 16.28 33.48
CA SER A 798 -0.31 15.31 32.88
C SER A 798 -1.49 15.91 32.12
N LYS A 799 -1.95 15.20 31.09
CA LYS A 799 -3.10 15.58 30.24
C LYS A 799 -2.87 16.89 29.48
N LEU A 800 -1.66 17.07 28.95
CA LEU A 800 -1.28 18.24 28.16
C LEU A 800 -1.41 17.97 26.66
N ASN A 801 -1.75 19.00 25.90
CA ASN A 801 -1.79 18.93 24.43
C ASN A 801 -1.14 20.18 23.83
N GLY A 802 -0.12 20.03 22.98
CA GLY A 802 0.49 21.15 22.26
C GLY A 802 1.31 22.10 23.14
N VAL A 803 1.90 21.60 24.23
CA VAL A 803 2.66 22.41 25.21
C VAL A 803 4.16 22.37 24.92
N THR A 804 4.83 23.52 25.09
CA THR A 804 6.29 23.65 24.93
C THR A 804 6.97 23.93 26.25
N PHE A 805 7.89 23.08 26.67
CA PHE A 805 8.86 23.32 27.73
C PHE A 805 10.15 23.84 27.11
N GLN A 806 10.67 24.96 27.58
CA GLN A 806 11.91 25.54 27.03
C GLN A 806 12.66 26.38 28.05
N GLY A 807 13.95 26.58 27.82
CA GLY A 807 14.83 27.43 28.63
C GLY A 807 16.14 26.73 28.95
N ASP A 808 17.09 27.47 29.51
CA ASP A 808 18.41 26.96 29.93
C ASP A 808 18.49 26.66 31.44
N GLY A 809 17.33 26.68 32.12
CA GLY A 809 17.22 26.46 33.55
C GLY A 809 17.48 25.02 34.00
N VAL A 810 17.51 24.85 35.33
CA VAL A 810 17.92 23.61 35.99
C VAL A 810 16.76 23.04 36.81
N ILE A 811 16.50 21.74 36.66
CA ILE A 811 15.64 20.95 37.55
C ILE A 811 16.55 20.04 38.37
N ASP A 812 16.76 20.37 39.64
CA ASP A 812 17.66 19.65 40.55
C ASP A 812 16.87 18.78 41.53
N GLY A 813 17.02 17.46 41.40
CA GLY A 813 16.35 16.49 42.25
C GLY A 813 16.95 16.30 43.65
N SER A 814 18.07 16.94 44.01
CA SER A 814 18.65 16.83 45.35
C SER A 814 18.88 15.38 45.82
N GLY A 815 19.27 14.47 44.92
CA GLY A 815 19.27 13.02 45.14
C GLY A 815 20.30 12.45 46.12
N SER A 816 21.28 13.23 46.58
CA SER A 816 22.44 12.71 47.35
C SER A 816 22.05 11.92 48.61
N LYS A 817 21.10 12.42 49.41
CA LYS A 817 20.58 11.73 50.61
C LYS A 817 19.76 10.49 50.25
N TRP A 818 19.00 10.56 49.15
CA TRP A 818 18.24 9.42 48.63
C TRP A 818 19.18 8.28 48.24
N TRP A 819 20.23 8.57 47.48
CA TRP A 819 21.24 7.60 47.08
C TRP A 819 21.96 6.99 48.29
N ALA A 820 22.35 7.81 49.28
CA ALA A 820 22.97 7.33 50.52
C ALA A 820 22.04 6.40 51.33
N SER A 821 20.72 6.55 51.21
CA SER A 821 19.72 5.71 51.86
C SER A 821 19.32 4.46 51.06
N SER A 822 19.80 4.33 49.82
CA SER A 822 19.39 3.26 48.89
C SER A 822 19.92 1.90 49.30
N CYS A 823 19.06 0.87 49.23
CA CYS A 823 19.46 -0.52 49.44
C CYS A 823 20.46 -1.04 48.39
N LYS A 824 20.56 -0.36 47.24
CA LYS A 824 21.53 -0.70 46.19
C LYS A 824 22.96 -0.26 46.57
N ARG A 825 23.11 0.69 47.49
CA ARG A 825 24.42 1.03 48.11
C ARG A 825 24.69 0.24 49.38
N ASP A 826 23.66 0.01 50.19
CA ASP A 826 23.76 -0.75 51.44
C ASP A 826 22.63 -1.76 51.55
N LYS A 827 22.93 -3.04 51.32
CA LYS A 827 21.95 -4.14 51.34
C LYS A 827 21.28 -4.34 52.72
N ALA A 828 21.82 -3.77 53.80
CA ALA A 828 21.17 -3.79 55.12
C ALA A 828 19.97 -2.83 55.21
N LYS A 829 19.84 -1.89 54.27
CA LYS A 829 18.73 -0.92 54.23
C LYS A 829 17.53 -1.46 53.44
N PRO A 830 16.29 -1.07 53.81
CA PRO A 830 15.10 -1.49 53.07
C PRO A 830 15.09 -0.88 51.66
N CYS A 831 14.78 -1.69 50.64
CA CYS A 831 14.62 -1.21 49.27
C CYS A 831 13.34 -0.38 49.13
N ARG A 832 13.47 0.94 49.22
CA ARG A 832 12.39 1.90 48.99
C ARG A 832 12.57 2.56 47.63
N GLY A 833 11.47 2.75 46.91
CA GLY A 833 11.47 3.56 45.70
C GLY A 833 11.68 5.03 46.01
N ALA A 834 12.23 5.77 45.05
CA ALA A 834 12.48 7.20 45.14
C ALA A 834 11.65 7.93 44.06
N PRO A 835 11.45 9.26 44.20
CA PRO A 835 10.68 10.03 43.23
C PRO A 835 11.42 10.22 41.90
N THR A 836 10.64 10.29 40.82
CA THR A 836 11.10 10.75 39.50
C THR A 836 11.11 12.27 39.48
N ALA A 837 12.14 12.88 38.87
CA ALA A 837 12.29 14.32 38.90
C ALA A 837 11.28 15.04 38.01
N LEU A 838 11.23 14.71 36.72
CA LEU A 838 10.28 15.26 35.76
C LEU A 838 9.51 14.14 35.05
N THR A 839 8.18 14.22 35.05
CA THR A 839 7.30 13.29 34.35
C THR A 839 6.38 14.03 33.39
N ILE A 840 6.33 13.59 32.13
CA ILE A 840 5.28 13.94 31.16
C ILE A 840 4.40 12.71 30.99
N ASP A 841 3.15 12.80 31.43
CA ASP A 841 2.21 11.68 31.42
C ASP A 841 0.94 11.96 30.62
N SER A 842 0.41 10.95 29.92
CA SER A 842 -0.91 11.01 29.29
C SER A 842 -1.10 12.26 28.40
N SER A 843 -0.06 12.64 27.64
CA SER A 843 0.02 13.93 26.94
C SER A 843 0.34 13.76 25.45
N SER A 844 0.02 14.77 24.63
CA SER A 844 0.28 14.75 23.19
C SER A 844 0.88 16.05 22.66
N ALA A 845 1.63 15.97 21.55
CA ALA A 845 2.24 17.11 20.87
C ALA A 845 3.10 17.98 21.82
N ILE A 846 3.97 17.34 22.60
CA ILE A 846 4.83 17.99 23.59
C ILE A 846 6.19 18.30 22.98
N MET A 847 6.70 19.51 23.21
CA MET A 847 8.07 19.89 22.84
C MET A 847 8.87 20.25 24.08
N VAL A 848 10.12 19.77 24.19
CA VAL A 848 11.06 20.09 25.28
C VAL A 848 12.38 20.56 24.69
N LYS A 849 12.88 21.73 25.09
CA LYS A 849 14.09 22.35 24.53
C LYS A 849 15.03 22.91 25.61
N GLY A 850 16.31 22.53 25.58
CA GLY A 850 17.40 23.23 26.30
C GLY A 850 17.51 22.98 27.82
N LEU A 851 16.57 22.27 28.43
CA LEU A 851 16.56 22.09 29.90
C LEU A 851 17.71 21.23 30.42
N THR A 852 18.17 21.53 31.63
CA THR A 852 19.09 20.68 32.40
C THR A 852 18.35 20.01 33.55
N ILE A 853 18.40 18.67 33.64
CA ILE A 853 17.80 17.89 34.72
C ILE A 853 18.93 17.14 35.44
N GLN A 854 19.17 17.45 36.71
CA GLN A 854 20.32 16.93 37.43
C GLN A 854 19.97 16.33 38.79
N ASN A 855 20.85 15.45 39.27
CA ASN A 855 20.79 14.85 40.60
C ASN A 855 19.41 14.29 40.97
N SER A 856 18.73 13.63 40.03
CA SER A 856 17.43 13.03 40.34
C SER A 856 17.55 11.98 41.44
N GLN A 857 16.55 11.92 42.31
CA GLN A 857 16.46 10.92 43.37
C GLN A 857 16.38 9.49 42.79
N GLN A 858 15.72 9.34 41.64
CA GLN A 858 15.67 8.11 40.86
C GLN A 858 15.77 8.43 39.35
N MET A 859 14.65 8.48 38.62
CA MET A 859 14.65 8.74 37.17
C MET A 859 14.61 10.24 36.89
N HIS A 860 15.44 10.73 35.97
CA HIS A 860 15.51 12.16 35.67
C HIS A 860 14.29 12.63 34.88
N PHE A 861 14.00 11.96 33.76
CA PHE A 861 12.92 12.37 32.88
C PHE A 861 12.12 11.16 32.38
N VAL A 862 10.86 11.05 32.79
CA VAL A 862 9.93 10.00 32.34
C VAL A 862 8.93 10.55 31.31
N ILE A 863 8.76 9.81 30.21
CA ILE A 863 7.69 9.97 29.22
C ILE A 863 6.79 8.74 29.32
N SER A 864 5.53 8.97 29.71
CA SER A 864 4.58 7.90 30.01
C SER A 864 3.25 8.14 29.30
N ARG A 865 2.66 7.09 28.70
CA ARG A 865 1.33 7.13 28.06
C ARG A 865 1.13 8.31 27.10
N SER A 866 2.17 8.71 26.40
CA SER A 866 2.19 9.96 25.63
C SER A 866 2.47 9.72 24.15
N ASP A 867 2.00 10.64 23.31
CA ASP A 867 2.17 10.56 21.86
C ASP A 867 2.78 11.84 21.30
N SER A 868 3.63 11.74 20.27
CA SER A 868 4.16 12.90 19.55
C SER A 868 4.97 13.83 20.47
N VAL A 869 5.98 13.27 21.15
CA VAL A 869 6.86 14.00 22.09
C VAL A 869 8.22 14.26 21.44
N ARG A 870 8.63 15.53 21.36
CA ARG A 870 9.92 15.96 20.77
C ARG A 870 10.81 16.61 21.81
N ILE A 871 12.00 16.06 22.02
CA ILE A 871 12.98 16.53 23.01
C ILE A 871 14.25 16.90 22.26
N SER A 872 14.74 18.12 22.46
CA SER A 872 15.96 18.62 21.81
C SER A 872 16.87 19.36 22.78
N GLY A 873 18.18 19.07 22.75
CA GLY A 873 19.17 19.83 23.52
C GLY A 873 19.06 19.65 25.03
N VAL A 874 18.39 18.61 25.53
CA VAL A 874 18.26 18.35 26.97
C VAL A 874 19.55 17.77 27.54
N ARG A 875 19.95 18.27 28.71
CA ARG A 875 21.11 17.77 29.47
C ARG A 875 20.63 17.04 30.71
N VAL A 876 21.18 15.86 30.93
CA VAL A 876 20.93 15.08 32.14
C VAL A 876 22.25 14.76 32.81
N SER A 877 22.37 15.01 34.12
CA SER A 877 23.60 14.77 34.86
C SER A 877 23.39 14.29 36.30
N ALA A 878 23.99 13.16 36.64
CA ALA A 878 24.18 12.69 38.00
C ALA A 878 25.54 11.96 38.13
N PRO A 879 26.05 11.74 39.35
CA PRO A 879 27.26 10.93 39.55
C PRO A 879 27.13 9.53 38.93
N GLY A 880 28.19 9.00 38.32
CA GLY A 880 28.16 7.67 37.68
C GLY A 880 27.89 6.49 38.63
N ASP A 881 27.95 6.73 39.94
CA ASP A 881 27.65 5.78 41.02
C ASP A 881 26.27 6.05 41.67
N SER A 882 25.41 6.88 41.07
CA SER A 882 24.06 7.14 41.59
C SER A 882 23.11 5.97 41.31
N PRO A 883 22.57 5.29 42.34
CA PRO A 883 21.82 4.04 42.18
C PRO A 883 20.44 4.27 41.55
N ASN A 884 20.07 3.40 40.59
CA ASN A 884 18.77 3.38 39.91
C ASN A 884 18.40 4.71 39.23
N THR A 885 19.39 5.38 38.63
CA THR A 885 19.19 6.69 38.02
C THR A 885 19.11 6.63 36.50
N ASP A 886 17.93 6.30 35.96
CA ASP A 886 17.71 6.40 34.52
C ASP A 886 17.72 7.88 34.10
N GLY A 887 18.28 8.15 32.92
CA GLY A 887 18.26 9.48 32.31
C GLY A 887 16.89 9.81 31.73
N ILE A 888 16.65 9.39 30.49
CA ILE A 888 15.34 9.52 29.83
C ILE A 888 14.67 8.15 29.75
N HIS A 889 13.56 7.98 30.44
CA HIS A 889 12.79 6.75 30.53
C HIS A 889 11.49 6.87 29.73
N ILE A 890 11.25 5.94 28.80
CA ILE A 890 10.11 5.94 27.89
C ILE A 890 9.28 4.67 28.10
N THR A 891 8.01 4.86 28.46
CA THR A 891 7.05 3.77 28.70
C THR A 891 5.69 4.07 28.10
N GLU A 892 5.00 3.06 27.55
CA GLU A 892 3.63 3.17 27.02
C GLU A 892 3.43 4.34 26.04
N SER A 893 4.46 4.73 25.29
CA SER A 893 4.46 5.99 24.51
C SER A 893 4.80 5.76 23.04
N THR A 894 4.24 6.60 22.17
CA THR A 894 4.39 6.51 20.72
C THR A 894 4.92 7.80 20.11
N ASN A 895 5.62 7.69 18.97
CA ASN A 895 6.11 8.86 18.21
C ASN A 895 6.99 9.80 19.06
N VAL A 896 8.05 9.26 19.68
CA VAL A 896 8.98 10.05 20.51
C VAL A 896 10.27 10.32 19.73
N LEU A 897 10.68 11.59 19.65
CA LEU A 897 11.94 12.01 19.03
C LEU A 897 12.86 12.64 20.09
N LEU A 898 14.06 12.08 20.23
CA LEU A 898 15.15 12.63 21.04
C LEU A 898 16.27 13.14 20.13
N GLN A 899 16.72 14.38 20.29
CA GLN A 899 17.75 14.96 19.44
C GLN A 899 18.74 15.81 20.24
N ASP A 900 20.04 15.72 19.93
CA ASP A 900 21.06 16.61 20.51
C ASP A 900 21.15 16.55 22.04
N CYS A 901 20.81 15.41 22.66
CA CYS A 901 20.78 15.26 24.11
C CYS A 901 22.14 14.78 24.67
N LYS A 902 22.52 15.30 25.84
CA LYS A 902 23.71 14.86 26.59
C LYS A 902 23.31 14.31 27.94
N ILE A 903 23.56 13.02 28.16
CA ILE A 903 23.05 12.29 29.32
C ILE A 903 24.19 11.56 30.02
N GLY A 904 24.34 11.78 31.33
CA GLY A 904 25.23 11.02 32.18
C GLY A 904 24.57 10.74 33.52
N THR A 905 24.49 9.48 33.92
CA THR A 905 23.82 9.04 35.15
C THR A 905 24.51 7.77 35.70
N GLY A 906 23.99 7.18 36.77
CA GLY A 906 24.48 5.90 37.30
C GLY A 906 23.73 4.66 36.80
N ASP A 907 22.74 4.81 35.91
CA ASP A 907 21.99 3.71 35.28
C ASP A 907 21.80 3.98 33.78
N ASP A 908 20.72 3.51 33.15
CA ASP A 908 20.49 3.65 31.70
C ASP A 908 20.36 5.14 31.31
N CYS A 909 21.19 5.62 30.37
CA CYS A 909 21.05 6.99 29.83
C CYS A 909 19.68 7.17 29.17
N ILE A 910 19.27 6.17 28.39
CA ILE A 910 17.94 6.09 27.79
C ILE A 910 17.43 4.68 28.03
N SER A 911 16.26 4.57 28.64
CA SER A 911 15.56 3.31 28.86
C SER A 911 14.21 3.29 28.13
N ILE A 912 14.00 2.28 27.30
CA ILE A 912 12.75 2.07 26.54
C ILE A 912 12.11 0.79 27.04
N VAL A 913 10.88 0.88 27.53
CA VAL A 913 10.16 -0.24 28.13
C VAL A 913 8.81 -0.49 27.44
N ASN A 914 7.97 -1.32 28.06
CA ASN A 914 6.76 -1.88 27.45
C ASN A 914 5.82 -0.86 26.78
N ALA A 915 5.11 -1.33 25.75
CA ALA A 915 4.11 -0.60 24.97
C ALA A 915 4.63 0.69 24.33
N SER A 916 5.92 0.72 23.97
CA SER A 916 6.55 1.86 23.32
C SER A 916 6.80 1.59 21.84
N SER A 917 6.49 2.55 20.97
CA SER A 917 6.76 2.39 19.53
C SER A 917 7.07 3.67 18.78
N ASN A 918 7.76 3.56 17.64
CA ASN A 918 8.21 4.68 16.82
C ASN A 918 9.05 5.69 17.63
N ILE A 919 10.15 5.20 18.21
CA ILE A 919 11.08 5.98 19.02
C ILE A 919 12.32 6.28 18.17
N LYS A 920 12.59 7.56 17.91
CA LYS A 920 13.72 8.03 17.10
C LYS A 920 14.69 8.80 17.98
N MET A 921 15.97 8.51 17.86
CA MET A 921 17.03 9.14 18.63
C MET A 921 18.15 9.58 17.69
N LYS A 922 18.57 10.84 17.75
CA LYS A 922 19.62 11.39 16.88
C LYS A 922 20.64 12.25 17.63
N ARG A 923 21.92 12.04 17.36
CA ARG A 923 23.04 12.77 18.00
C ARG A 923 22.97 12.75 19.53
N ILE A 924 23.00 11.53 20.09
CA ILE A 924 22.95 11.30 21.54
C ILE A 924 24.38 11.16 22.10
N TYR A 925 24.69 11.91 23.15
CA TYR A 925 25.86 11.67 24.00
C TYR A 925 25.42 10.95 25.26
N CYS A 926 25.99 9.78 25.55
CA CYS A 926 25.69 8.99 26.74
C CYS A 926 26.97 8.62 27.48
N GLY A 927 27.08 8.98 28.75
CA GLY A 927 28.23 8.61 29.58
C GLY A 927 28.57 9.62 30.67
N PRO A 928 28.92 9.16 31.89
CA PRO A 928 28.93 7.76 32.36
C PRO A 928 27.50 7.19 32.54
N GLY A 929 27.37 5.88 32.75
CA GLY A 929 26.09 5.19 32.98
C GLY A 929 26.02 3.76 32.42
N HIS A 930 24.84 3.18 32.29
CA HIS A 930 24.62 1.83 31.74
C HIS A 930 24.41 1.78 30.23
N GLY A 931 24.33 2.91 29.52
CA GLY A 931 24.14 2.95 28.07
C GLY A 931 22.70 3.19 27.63
N ILE A 932 22.34 2.68 26.46
CA ILE A 932 20.99 2.78 25.90
C ILE A 932 20.36 1.38 25.93
N SER A 933 19.26 1.24 26.66
CA SER A 933 18.65 -0.06 26.94
C SER A 933 17.18 -0.13 26.53
N ILE A 934 16.81 -1.18 25.78
CA ILE A 934 15.43 -1.66 25.67
C ILE A 934 15.27 -2.75 26.72
N GLY A 935 14.41 -2.58 27.72
CA GLY A 935 14.58 -3.38 28.93
C GLY A 935 13.39 -3.57 29.85
N SER A 936 13.57 -4.48 30.81
CA SER A 936 12.58 -4.86 31.83
C SER A 936 11.30 -5.47 31.27
N LEU A 937 11.35 -5.92 30.01
CA LEU A 937 10.22 -6.55 29.33
C LEU A 937 10.00 -7.97 29.85
N GLY A 938 8.75 -8.35 30.05
CA GLY A 938 8.40 -9.70 30.49
C GLY A 938 8.51 -9.97 31.99
N LYS A 939 8.83 -8.94 32.79
CA LYS A 939 8.90 -9.06 34.25
C LYS A 939 7.57 -9.57 34.81
N ASP A 940 7.60 -10.44 35.81
CA ASP A 940 6.41 -11.03 36.44
C ASP A 940 5.45 -11.70 35.42
N ASN A 941 6.02 -12.34 34.39
CA ASN A 941 5.31 -12.99 33.28
C ASN A 941 4.40 -12.05 32.46
N SER A 942 4.70 -10.75 32.46
CA SER A 942 3.96 -9.74 31.69
C SER A 942 4.23 -9.83 30.18
N THR A 943 3.40 -9.14 29.39
CA THR A 943 3.64 -8.95 27.96
C THR A 943 4.47 -7.69 27.73
N GLY A 944 5.60 -7.84 27.05
CA GLY A 944 6.50 -6.75 26.63
C GLY A 944 6.42 -6.51 25.12
N ILE A 945 6.04 -5.31 24.69
CA ILE A 945 5.97 -4.93 23.27
C ILE A 945 6.78 -3.65 23.03
N VAL A 946 7.80 -3.73 22.18
CA VAL A 946 8.57 -2.56 21.69
C VAL A 946 8.80 -2.69 20.19
N THR A 947 8.50 -1.64 19.42
CA THR A 947 8.71 -1.67 17.95
C THR A 947 9.19 -0.36 17.35
N LYS A 948 9.85 -0.43 16.19
CA LYS A 948 10.26 0.74 15.40
C LYS A 948 11.12 1.70 16.24
N VAL A 949 12.25 1.21 16.74
CA VAL A 949 13.22 2.01 17.50
C VAL A 949 14.42 2.30 16.61
N VAL A 950 14.79 3.57 16.46
CA VAL A 950 15.93 3.99 15.63
C VAL A 950 16.84 4.89 16.44
N LEU A 951 18.11 4.50 16.54
CA LEU A 951 19.19 5.35 17.02
C LEU A 951 20.13 5.65 15.85
N ASP A 952 20.23 6.92 15.47
CA ASP A 952 21.15 7.38 14.43
C ASP A 952 22.14 8.40 14.99
N THR A 953 23.42 8.09 14.95
CA THR A 953 24.49 8.93 15.49
C THR A 953 24.45 9.01 17.03
N ALA A 954 25.32 8.25 17.69
CA ALA A 954 25.50 8.32 19.13
C ALA A 954 26.96 8.18 19.54
N PHE A 955 27.34 8.82 20.64
CA PHE A 955 28.65 8.68 21.25
C PHE A 955 28.48 8.20 22.70
N LEU A 956 28.96 6.99 22.97
CA LEU A 956 28.89 6.35 24.27
C LEU A 956 30.29 6.29 24.88
N LYS A 957 30.45 6.85 26.08
CA LYS A 957 31.75 6.93 26.76
C LYS A 957 31.67 6.45 28.20
N GLU A 958 32.60 5.59 28.59
CA GLU A 958 32.75 5.08 29.97
C GLU A 958 31.46 4.47 30.55
N THR A 959 30.63 3.86 29.70
CA THR A 959 29.39 3.19 30.13
C THR A 959 29.59 1.70 30.40
N THR A 960 28.76 1.13 31.27
CA THR A 960 28.77 -0.32 31.56
C THR A 960 28.24 -1.13 30.38
N ASN A 961 27.23 -0.63 29.67
CA ASN A 961 26.76 -1.25 28.42
C ASN A 961 26.70 -0.19 27.31
N GLY A 962 26.74 -0.66 26.07
CA GLY A 962 26.51 0.19 24.90
C GLY A 962 25.03 0.17 24.51
N LEU A 963 24.69 -0.76 23.64
CA LEU A 963 23.36 -0.96 23.07
C LEU A 963 22.82 -2.30 23.58
N ARG A 964 21.81 -2.24 24.47
CA ARG A 964 21.35 -3.40 25.23
C ARG A 964 19.86 -3.68 25.02
N ILE A 965 19.52 -4.93 24.78
CA ILE A 965 18.14 -5.45 24.85
C ILE A 965 18.08 -6.49 25.97
N LYS A 966 17.27 -6.27 27.01
CA LYS A 966 17.15 -7.15 28.18
C LYS A 966 15.70 -7.58 28.44
N THR A 967 15.43 -8.87 28.56
CA THR A 967 14.09 -9.40 28.82
C THR A 967 14.11 -10.48 29.89
N TRP A 968 13.04 -10.58 30.68
CA TRP A 968 12.88 -11.63 31.70
C TRP A 968 12.37 -12.93 31.07
N GLN A 969 12.90 -14.07 31.55
CA GLN A 969 12.30 -15.37 31.32
C GLN A 969 10.90 -15.42 31.95
N GLY A 970 9.96 -16.12 31.30
CA GLY A 970 8.54 -16.20 31.67
C GLY A 970 7.64 -15.19 30.91
N GLY A 971 8.23 -14.11 30.38
CA GLY A 971 7.51 -13.06 29.66
C GLY A 971 6.95 -13.49 28.30
N SER A 972 6.07 -12.65 27.74
CA SER A 972 5.48 -12.81 26.39
C SER A 972 5.55 -11.50 25.60
N GLY A 973 5.21 -11.51 24.30
CA GLY A 973 5.25 -10.33 23.44
C GLY A 973 6.47 -10.31 22.51
N TYR A 974 6.90 -9.12 22.07
CA TYR A 974 7.99 -9.00 21.10
C TYR A 974 8.75 -7.67 21.13
N VAL A 975 10.02 -7.73 20.75
CA VAL A 975 10.87 -6.60 20.34
C VAL A 975 11.22 -6.79 18.87
N ARG A 976 10.83 -5.85 17.99
CA ARG A 976 11.17 -5.92 16.57
C ARG A 976 11.31 -4.58 15.86
N GLY A 977 12.11 -4.56 14.79
CA GLY A 977 12.36 -3.35 14.00
C GLY A 977 13.17 -2.34 14.80
N VAL A 978 14.31 -2.79 15.34
CA VAL A 978 15.24 -1.94 16.09
C VAL A 978 16.49 -1.73 15.23
N THR A 979 16.84 -0.48 14.98
CA THR A 979 18.03 -0.11 14.21
C THR A 979 18.92 0.79 15.06
N TYR A 980 20.16 0.35 15.27
CA TYR A 980 21.23 1.15 15.84
C TYR A 980 22.26 1.44 14.74
N GLN A 981 22.48 2.72 14.43
CA GLN A 981 23.41 3.11 13.38
C GLN A 981 24.30 4.29 13.75
N ASN A 982 25.50 4.31 13.16
CA ASN A 982 26.48 5.40 13.31
C ASN A 982 26.88 5.63 14.79
N VAL A 983 27.17 4.56 15.52
CA VAL A 983 27.47 4.64 16.96
C VAL A 983 28.97 4.55 17.20
N ARG A 984 29.53 5.49 17.95
CA ARG A 984 30.92 5.49 18.38
C ARG A 984 31.02 5.22 19.88
N MET A 985 31.91 4.32 20.28
CA MET A 985 32.10 3.90 21.67
C MET A 985 33.52 4.17 22.17
N GLU A 986 33.67 4.62 23.41
CA GLU A 986 34.96 4.82 24.08
C GLU A 986 34.92 4.21 25.49
N ASP A 987 35.73 3.19 25.70
CA ASP A 987 35.93 2.52 27.00
C ASP A 987 34.60 1.98 27.60
N VAL A 988 33.74 1.40 26.74
CA VAL A 988 32.45 0.79 27.10
C VAL A 988 32.64 -0.67 27.52
N SER A 989 32.11 -1.08 28.68
CA SER A 989 32.35 -2.44 29.17
C SER A 989 31.70 -3.51 28.31
N ASN A 990 30.40 -3.40 28.00
CA ASN A 990 29.66 -4.37 27.19
C ASN A 990 28.97 -3.69 25.99
N PRO A 991 29.65 -3.54 24.85
CA PRO A 991 29.19 -2.74 23.70
C PRO A 991 27.83 -3.13 23.13
N ILE A 992 27.62 -4.41 22.76
CA ILE A 992 26.38 -4.87 22.13
C ILE A 992 25.86 -6.08 22.90
N ILE A 993 24.63 -6.00 23.42
CA ILE A 993 24.04 -7.07 24.23
C ILE A 993 22.58 -7.31 23.85
N ILE A 994 22.24 -8.57 23.63
CA ILE A 994 20.88 -9.10 23.76
C ILE A 994 20.91 -10.17 24.86
N ASP A 995 20.08 -10.01 25.89
CA ASP A 995 20.02 -10.93 27.03
C ASP A 995 18.57 -11.25 27.40
N GLN A 996 18.08 -12.41 26.98
CA GLN A 996 16.76 -12.91 27.36
C GLN A 996 16.74 -13.63 28.72
N PHE A 997 17.89 -13.79 29.38
CA PHE A 997 18.03 -14.45 30.69
C PHE A 997 18.21 -13.44 31.83
N TYR A 998 17.85 -12.18 31.60
CA TYR A 998 18.00 -11.11 32.57
C TYR A 998 17.25 -11.43 33.88
N CYS A 999 17.93 -11.19 35.01
CA CYS A 999 17.45 -11.51 36.35
C CYS A 999 18.09 -10.58 37.40
N ASP A 1000 17.31 -9.65 37.97
CA ASP A 1000 17.76 -8.74 39.06
C ASP A 1000 17.71 -9.45 40.44
N SER A 1001 18.28 -10.66 40.52
CA SER A 1001 18.37 -11.45 41.76
C SER A 1001 19.78 -12.03 41.92
N PRO A 1002 20.34 -12.03 43.15
CA PRO A 1002 21.66 -12.61 43.42
C PRO A 1002 21.69 -14.14 43.26
N LYS A 1003 20.51 -14.79 43.19
CA LYS A 1003 20.36 -16.18 42.80
C LYS A 1003 19.90 -16.23 41.34
N ALA A 1004 20.51 -17.09 40.54
CA ALA A 1004 20.07 -17.35 39.18
C ALA A 1004 18.56 -17.63 39.14
N CYS A 1005 17.83 -16.87 38.32
CA CYS A 1005 16.41 -17.11 38.09
C CYS A 1005 16.23 -18.50 37.46
N GLN A 1006 15.13 -19.19 37.82
CA GLN A 1006 14.81 -20.46 37.17
C GLN A 1006 14.55 -20.21 35.69
N ASN A 1007 15.12 -21.07 34.85
CA ASN A 1007 14.87 -21.01 33.41
C ASN A 1007 13.40 -21.35 33.14
N GLN A 1008 12.72 -20.58 32.30
CA GLN A 1008 11.31 -20.77 31.99
C GLN A 1008 11.11 -21.03 30.50
N THR A 1009 9.95 -21.55 30.12
CA THR A 1009 9.69 -21.95 28.72
C THR A 1009 9.23 -20.81 27.82
N SER A 1010 8.79 -19.67 28.38
CA SER A 1010 8.36 -18.48 27.64
C SER A 1010 9.39 -17.35 27.74
N ALA A 1011 9.54 -16.56 26.68
CA ALA A 1011 10.31 -15.33 26.69
C ALA A 1011 9.73 -14.32 25.68
N VAL A 1012 10.10 -13.05 25.81
CA VAL A 1012 9.74 -12.01 24.84
C VAL A 1012 10.48 -12.27 23.53
N ASN A 1013 9.76 -12.39 22.41
CA ASN A 1013 10.35 -12.72 21.12
C ASN A 1013 11.18 -11.54 20.56
N ILE A 1014 12.45 -11.76 20.20
CA ILE A 1014 13.34 -10.71 19.69
C ILE A 1014 13.68 -11.01 18.23
N SER A 1015 13.36 -10.10 17.31
CA SER A 1015 13.69 -10.27 15.90
C SER A 1015 13.88 -8.95 15.16
N GLN A 1016 14.51 -8.97 13.98
CA GLN A 1016 14.68 -7.79 13.13
C GLN A 1016 15.46 -6.68 13.87
N ILE A 1017 16.67 -7.04 14.33
CA ILE A 1017 17.57 -6.14 15.06
C ILE A 1017 18.79 -5.85 14.20
N VAL A 1018 19.08 -4.58 14.01
CA VAL A 1018 20.11 -4.12 13.06
C VAL A 1018 21.12 -3.26 13.79
N TYR A 1019 22.39 -3.61 13.62
CA TYR A 1019 23.54 -2.84 14.07
C TYR A 1019 24.36 -2.44 12.84
N ARG A 1020 24.56 -1.14 12.62
CA ARG A 1020 25.23 -0.60 11.43
C ARG A 1020 26.26 0.47 11.79
N ASN A 1021 27.45 0.44 11.19
CA ASN A 1021 28.50 1.45 11.37
C ASN A 1021 28.78 1.74 12.87
N ILE A 1022 29.12 0.68 13.62
CA ILE A 1022 29.42 0.80 15.06
C ILE A 1022 30.90 0.59 15.26
N SER A 1023 31.59 1.55 15.90
CA SER A 1023 33.02 1.44 16.13
C SER A 1023 33.44 1.94 17.50
N GLY A 1024 34.54 1.42 18.06
CA GLY A 1024 35.03 1.93 19.34
C GLY A 1024 35.86 0.96 20.16
N THR A 1025 36.09 1.33 21.42
CA THR A 1025 36.85 0.50 22.38
C THR A 1025 35.97 -0.15 23.44
N THR A 1026 36.33 -1.36 23.84
CA THR A 1026 35.67 -2.11 24.91
C THR A 1026 36.60 -2.44 26.09
N LYS A 1027 36.02 -2.61 27.30
CA LYS A 1027 36.74 -3.10 28.49
C LYS A 1027 36.61 -4.61 28.70
N SER A 1028 35.52 -5.23 28.24
CA SER A 1028 35.33 -6.69 28.37
C SER A 1028 35.88 -7.41 27.14
N ALA A 1029 36.23 -8.69 27.29
CA ALA A 1029 36.59 -9.52 26.14
C ALA A 1029 35.37 -9.77 25.24
N LYS A 1030 34.19 -9.98 25.84
CA LYS A 1030 32.92 -10.21 25.13
C LYS A 1030 32.33 -8.89 24.63
N ALA A 1031 32.84 -8.39 23.51
CA ALA A 1031 32.37 -7.14 22.92
C ALA A 1031 30.92 -7.23 22.43
N MET A 1032 30.52 -8.41 21.93
CA MET A 1032 29.16 -8.69 21.46
C MET A 1032 28.61 -9.94 22.16
N LYS A 1033 27.42 -9.85 22.77
CA LYS A 1033 26.76 -10.96 23.47
C LYS A 1033 25.30 -11.10 23.03
N PHE A 1034 24.95 -12.22 22.41
CA PHE A 1034 23.59 -12.58 22.01
C PHE A 1034 23.15 -13.83 22.79
N ALA A 1035 22.53 -13.64 23.96
CA ALA A 1035 22.07 -14.71 24.83
C ALA A 1035 20.54 -14.83 24.78
N CYS A 1036 20.05 -15.75 23.95
CA CYS A 1036 18.62 -15.96 23.71
C CYS A 1036 18.16 -17.34 24.17
N SER A 1037 16.87 -17.49 24.46
CA SER A 1037 16.24 -18.71 24.93
C SER A 1037 16.04 -19.70 23.80
N ASP A 1038 16.28 -20.99 24.07
CA ASP A 1038 16.13 -22.05 23.08
C ASP A 1038 14.68 -22.23 22.59
N THR A 1039 13.70 -21.83 23.41
CA THR A 1039 12.29 -21.85 23.03
C THR A 1039 11.86 -20.63 22.22
N HIS A 1040 12.60 -19.51 22.32
CA HIS A 1040 12.31 -18.23 21.66
C HIS A 1040 13.60 -17.61 21.12
N PRO A 1041 14.29 -18.28 20.17
CA PRO A 1041 15.59 -17.84 19.67
C PRO A 1041 15.49 -16.47 19.03
N CYS A 1042 16.53 -15.64 19.18
CA CYS A 1042 16.59 -14.36 18.50
C CYS A 1042 16.86 -14.59 17.02
N ARG A 1043 16.09 -13.95 16.13
CA ARG A 1043 16.21 -14.15 14.68
C ARG A 1043 16.41 -12.86 13.94
N HIS A 1044 17.00 -12.94 12.74
CA HIS A 1044 17.14 -11.79 11.86
C HIS A 1044 17.94 -10.66 12.55
N ILE A 1045 19.09 -11.01 13.13
CA ILE A 1045 20.08 -10.05 13.61
C ILE A 1045 21.01 -9.69 12.44
N VAL A 1046 21.18 -8.41 12.15
CA VAL A 1046 22.05 -7.93 11.08
C VAL A 1046 23.19 -7.10 11.67
N LEU A 1047 24.41 -7.48 11.32
CA LEU A 1047 25.62 -6.71 11.66
C LEU A 1047 26.21 -6.13 10.36
N SER A 1048 26.47 -4.83 10.34
CA SER A 1048 27.10 -4.16 9.21
C SER A 1048 28.14 -3.17 9.67
N ASN A 1049 29.38 -3.30 9.20
CA ASN A 1049 30.47 -2.37 9.54
C ASN A 1049 30.61 -2.16 11.06
N ILE A 1050 30.79 -3.26 11.81
CA ILE A 1050 31.07 -3.29 13.24
C ILE A 1050 32.58 -3.41 13.45
N ASN A 1051 33.18 -2.51 14.22
CA ASN A 1051 34.60 -2.57 14.57
C ASN A 1051 34.85 -2.20 16.04
N LEU A 1052 34.88 -3.20 16.91
CA LEU A 1052 35.04 -3.05 18.35
C LEU A 1052 36.33 -3.72 18.80
N GLU A 1053 37.21 -2.96 19.45
CA GLU A 1053 38.53 -3.45 19.88
C GLU A 1053 38.74 -3.25 21.38
N LYS A 1054 39.44 -4.18 22.01
CA LYS A 1054 39.95 -4.03 23.37
C LYS A 1054 41.40 -3.56 23.29
N LYS A 1055 41.87 -2.80 24.28
CA LYS A 1055 43.25 -2.25 24.30
C LYS A 1055 44.35 -3.32 24.23
N ASP A 1056 44.06 -4.55 24.62
CA ASP A 1056 44.99 -5.70 24.56
C ASP A 1056 44.77 -6.63 23.35
N GLY A 1057 43.85 -6.28 22.44
CA GLY A 1057 43.49 -7.05 21.25
C GLY A 1057 42.58 -8.26 21.49
N THR A 1058 42.22 -8.57 22.74
CA THR A 1058 41.35 -9.72 23.05
C THR A 1058 39.87 -9.33 22.95
N VAL A 1059 39.23 -9.63 21.81
CA VAL A 1059 37.80 -9.39 21.59
C VAL A 1059 37.11 -10.61 20.98
N GLU A 1060 35.94 -10.95 21.51
CA GLU A 1060 35.13 -12.10 21.09
C GLU A 1060 33.64 -11.77 21.00
N THR A 1061 32.92 -12.59 20.24
CA THR A 1061 31.45 -12.60 20.15
C THR A 1061 30.90 -13.87 20.78
N TYR A 1062 29.86 -13.73 21.60
CA TYR A 1062 29.12 -14.85 22.18
C TYR A 1062 27.72 -14.94 21.58
N CYS A 1063 27.32 -16.12 21.11
CA CYS A 1063 25.97 -16.41 20.63
C CYS A 1063 25.38 -17.63 21.35
N ASN A 1064 24.12 -17.56 21.78
CA ASN A 1064 23.32 -18.68 22.25
C ASN A 1064 21.90 -18.54 21.71
N SER A 1065 21.46 -19.52 20.92
CA SER A 1065 20.12 -19.55 20.30
C SER A 1065 19.78 -18.23 19.57
N ALA A 1066 20.74 -17.70 18.84
CA ALA A 1066 20.62 -16.45 18.08
C ALA A 1066 21.04 -16.69 16.63
N GLN A 1067 20.25 -16.17 15.68
CA GLN A 1067 20.47 -16.34 14.25
C GLN A 1067 20.51 -14.99 13.53
N GLY A 1068 21.48 -14.83 12.64
CA GLY A 1068 21.70 -13.59 11.90
C GLY A 1068 22.87 -13.69 10.92
N PHE A 1069 23.22 -12.57 10.30
CA PHE A 1069 24.36 -12.48 9.41
C PHE A 1069 25.07 -11.13 9.53
N GLY A 1070 26.35 -11.13 9.17
CA GLY A 1070 27.19 -9.95 9.09
C GLY A 1070 27.62 -9.65 7.66
N TYR A 1071 27.72 -8.38 7.27
CA TYR A 1071 28.34 -7.97 6.00
C TYR A 1071 29.19 -6.70 6.17
N GLY A 1072 30.21 -6.55 5.33
CA GLY A 1072 31.25 -5.53 5.52
C GLY A 1072 32.24 -5.92 6.62
N ILE A 1073 32.85 -4.94 7.29
CA ILE A 1073 33.79 -5.21 8.39
C ILE A 1073 32.99 -5.62 9.62
N VAL A 1074 33.19 -6.82 10.17
CA VAL A 1074 32.58 -7.24 11.45
C VAL A 1074 33.70 -7.78 12.35
N HIS A 1075 34.15 -6.93 13.28
CA HIS A 1075 35.19 -7.23 14.25
C HIS A 1075 34.69 -6.89 15.68
N PRO A 1076 34.75 -7.83 16.64
CA PRO A 1076 35.14 -9.24 16.50
C PRO A 1076 34.23 -10.04 15.57
N SER A 1077 34.71 -11.18 15.03
CA SER A 1077 33.90 -12.03 14.15
C SER A 1077 32.64 -12.51 14.86
N ALA A 1078 31.53 -12.62 14.12
CA ALA A 1078 30.22 -13.04 14.61
C ALA A 1078 29.71 -14.31 13.90
N ASP A 1079 30.62 -15.19 13.46
CA ASP A 1079 30.30 -16.42 12.72
C ASP A 1079 29.28 -17.32 13.45
N CYS A 1080 29.24 -17.25 14.79
CA CYS A 1080 28.27 -17.97 15.62
C CYS A 1080 26.80 -17.58 15.40
N LEU A 1081 26.50 -16.51 14.65
CA LEU A 1081 25.13 -16.17 14.23
C LEU A 1081 24.68 -16.96 12.99
N SER A 1082 25.63 -17.52 12.24
CA SER A 1082 25.39 -18.25 10.98
C SER A 1082 25.40 -19.77 11.14
N SER A 1083 25.96 -20.29 12.25
CA SER A 1083 26.01 -21.73 12.53
C SER A 1083 24.64 -22.25 12.95
N ASN A 1084 24.01 -23.05 12.08
CA ASN A 1084 22.94 -23.96 12.48
C ASN A 1084 23.56 -25.07 13.36
N ASP A 1085 23.78 -24.79 14.65
CA ASP A 1085 24.15 -25.82 15.62
C ASP A 1085 22.94 -26.72 15.93
N LYS A 1086 22.52 -27.49 14.92
CA LYS A 1086 21.78 -28.76 15.01
C LYS A 1086 22.17 -29.68 13.84
N GLU A 1087 23.45 -29.82 13.54
CA GLU A 1087 23.92 -31.05 12.90
C GLU A 1087 24.08 -32.15 13.96
N TYR A 1088 23.20 -33.13 13.87
CA TYR A 1088 23.33 -34.42 14.53
C TYR A 1088 24.67 -35.06 14.16
N VAL A 1089 25.64 -35.03 15.07
CA VAL A 1089 26.82 -35.88 14.97
C VAL A 1089 26.46 -37.24 15.58
N PHE A 1090 26.07 -38.17 14.71
CA PHE A 1090 26.23 -39.60 14.99
C PHE A 1090 27.73 -39.92 14.88
N ILE A 1091 28.35 -40.31 16.00
CA ILE A 1091 29.55 -41.14 15.97
C ILE A 1091 29.27 -42.35 16.87
N ASN A 1092 29.12 -43.51 16.21
CA ASN A 1092 29.30 -44.81 16.83
C ASN A 1092 30.81 -45.05 17.00
N GLN A 1093 31.28 -45.36 18.21
CA GLN A 1093 31.90 -46.64 18.57
C GLN A 1093 32.58 -46.55 19.95
N GLU A 1094 32.59 -47.71 20.59
CA GLU A 1094 33.05 -48.03 21.95
C GLU A 1094 34.57 -47.94 22.12
N GLU A 1095 34.96 -47.91 23.41
CA GLU A 1095 36.28 -48.19 24.02
C GLU A 1095 37.42 -47.17 23.79
N ASP A 1096 37.67 -46.32 24.81
CA ASP A 1096 38.78 -46.57 25.74
C ASP A 1096 38.73 -45.62 26.95
N VAL A 1097 39.09 -46.19 28.11
CA VAL A 1097 39.22 -45.53 29.41
C VAL A 1097 40.59 -44.87 29.50
N GLU A 1098 40.68 -43.58 29.85
CA GLU A 1098 41.62 -43.08 30.87
C GLU A 1098 41.42 -41.58 31.20
N ASP A 1099 41.89 -41.26 32.40
CA ASP A 1099 41.56 -40.16 33.31
C ASP A 1099 42.30 -38.84 32.99
N ALA A 1100 41.59 -37.71 33.02
CA ALA A 1100 42.15 -36.39 33.32
C ALA A 1100 41.03 -35.40 33.67
N GLY A 1101 40.79 -35.20 34.96
CA GLY A 1101 39.83 -34.23 35.46
C GLY A 1101 40.17 -32.78 35.12
N THR A 1102 39.15 -31.99 34.75
CA THR A 1102 39.17 -30.53 34.86
C THR A 1102 37.77 -29.99 35.20
N SER A 1103 37.78 -29.01 36.10
CA SER A 1103 36.68 -28.39 36.83
C SER A 1103 35.53 -27.84 35.99
N ARG A 1104 34.29 -28.14 36.39
CA ARG A 1104 33.11 -27.33 36.05
C ARG A 1104 33.25 -25.96 36.72
N GLU A 1105 33.59 -24.92 35.94
CA GLU A 1105 33.47 -23.55 36.40
C GLU A 1105 31.98 -23.15 36.46
N HIS A 1106 31.52 -22.89 37.68
CA HIS A 1106 30.25 -22.26 37.96
C HIS A 1106 30.27 -20.83 37.44
N ILE A 1107 29.39 -20.50 36.49
CA ILE A 1107 29.18 -19.14 36.01
C ILE A 1107 28.52 -18.33 37.13
N VAL A 1108 29.31 -17.49 37.78
CA VAL A 1108 28.85 -16.45 38.69
C VAL A 1108 28.31 -15.30 37.85
N HIS A 1109 27.02 -14.98 38.00
CA HIS A 1109 26.40 -13.78 37.45
C HIS A 1109 27.08 -12.54 38.05
N THR A 1110 27.77 -11.74 37.23
CA THR A 1110 28.26 -10.42 37.62
C THR A 1110 27.18 -9.37 37.38
N GLU A 1111 26.15 -9.41 38.23
CA GLU A 1111 25.35 -8.22 38.59
C GLU A 1111 25.41 -8.05 40.11
N LEU A 1112 26.59 -7.70 40.62
CA LEU A 1112 26.79 -7.09 41.94
C LEU A 1112 27.97 -6.13 41.92
#